data_AF-A0A0M9FVD6-F1
#
_entry.id   AF-A0A0M9FVD6-F1
#
_cell.length_a   1.000
_cell.length_b   1.000
_cell.length_c   1.000
_cell.angle_alpha   90.00
_cell.angle_beta   90.00
_cell.angle_gamma   90.00
#
_symmetry.space_group_name_H-M   'P 1'
#
loop_
_entity.id
_entity.type
_entity.pdbx_description
1 polymer ?
#
loop_
_entity_poly.entity_id
_entity_poly.type
_entity_poly.pdbx_seq_one_letter_code
_entity_poly.pdbx_strand_id
1 'polypeptide(L)'
;MSSSGEDSAPYESDSDISEIDPDSEILAPVQRRIEEQLRKHLQELTQQLHETNNELSGVEKERETCGVDLYNAQQHLAKLQETFERYHEKHASIQQQHEEKLRSREELSSASDGIQKKVEDMQKQLTRYQDELGKLTETLAKVERFNAELKDEVELERRAAHKTEDDITNLEKVKMRQDALILSLQNRIKALENESATVDEQVESQREETKRARETLADARSEMEAIVMEKKQLVQQWRSSLIGMQRRQDAVKKTEEALQQQKDDLLVLENEITGFRRDIRDAQVENTKLTEFMSRIDNEIVILERQMEGLLAKKEESTQTYALLEKAIASTTEESKAIELQVKGKSAELSEVEKQISKHAKAIVDMENDVMAHLSKQTTLKQESQGVLLEVQKIKDAIRAKEQQVTQMENELARIRVDTLQSKAYNEALATTLTDLEKELQSRSTMIERMQADIRRRNDEIDRKQKQLDQLNHQYEQILAAHSDLHGEHVGPLEATINSLSKAIAAKSSENEALQQEWIRLQTELVNYTNTMNDINDAILDAQAKATILSQKKDRLLGDISAGRQQIASLQNKSNAMHLEMKRVNTQLSQNNGAQQVASDDVFLLENDLVRRLEEKKREAIQLEKKVDDTRQSKSDIVEQILACERDIMFWERKLQVARETEMALDPTIGRAEIEKMTKEINFMEQRMAQLQREQKFLIEEMQKLIDHRDVIRTKGKAMSVAMQKNKRGATRLAVEKENTRLFKELNAKRQESRKKEKLIKESLSEMERTAAEVDRTQHDIQQLEGQIEDLQAQIAAAQKERERAEDEKRLRQSNLQHLKEGETGTYRLSCYPEESATETARLEEGRRAVVNIIQELAEQFPDLAPSLQDLTTSI
;
A
#
# COMPACT_ATOMS: atom_id res chain seq x y z
N MET A 1 -179.29 12.50 114.88
CA MET A 1 -177.95 12.04 115.35
C MET A 1 -176.95 12.66 114.39
N SER A 2 -176.52 13.92 114.56
CA SER A 2 -176.01 14.63 115.77
C SER A 2 -174.54 14.29 116.01
N SER A 3 -173.64 15.25 116.26
CA SER A 3 -173.66 16.74 116.18
C SER A 3 -172.19 17.20 116.14
N SER A 4 -171.74 18.47 116.15
CA SER A 4 -172.22 19.87 116.07
C SER A 4 -170.92 20.67 115.83
N GLY A 5 -170.80 21.70 114.99
CA GLY A 5 -171.62 22.91 114.98
C GLY A 5 -170.72 24.14 115.20
N GLU A 6 -171.12 25.40 115.00
CA GLU A 6 -172.24 26.08 114.29
C GLU A 6 -171.82 27.58 114.24
N ASP A 7 -172.03 28.44 113.24
CA ASP A 7 -172.69 28.37 111.91
C ASP A 7 -171.70 28.91 110.83
N SER A 8 -171.82 29.93 109.94
CA SER A 8 -172.82 30.91 109.44
C SER A 8 -172.28 31.62 108.16
N ALA A 9 -173.02 32.33 107.29
CA ALA A 9 -174.44 32.33 106.80
C ALA A 9 -174.51 33.27 105.52
N PRO A 10 -175.62 33.39 104.73
CA PRO A 10 -175.54 33.35 103.23
C PRO A 10 -176.34 34.46 102.44
N TYR A 11 -176.88 34.13 101.23
CA TYR A 11 -177.90 34.81 100.34
C TYR A 11 -177.39 35.72 99.16
N GLU A 12 -178.02 35.84 97.95
CA GLU A 12 -178.97 35.01 97.14
C GLU A 12 -179.24 35.65 95.71
N SER A 13 -179.73 34.86 94.71
CA SER A 13 -180.58 35.21 93.51
C SER A 13 -180.20 36.31 92.47
N ASP A 14 -180.71 36.40 91.21
CA ASP A 14 -181.63 35.55 90.38
C ASP A 14 -181.54 35.80 88.84
N SER A 15 -182.14 34.90 88.04
CA SER A 15 -182.73 34.97 86.67
C SER A 15 -181.92 35.51 85.44
N ASP A 16 -182.29 35.29 84.15
CA ASP A 16 -183.50 34.69 83.56
C ASP A 16 -183.32 34.04 82.15
N ILE A 17 -184.17 33.05 81.84
CA ILE A 17 -184.59 32.57 80.49
C ILE A 17 -183.56 31.83 79.58
N SER A 18 -184.00 31.47 78.36
CA SER A 18 -183.77 30.20 77.62
C SER A 18 -183.82 30.45 76.07
N GLU A 19 -183.87 29.55 75.06
CA GLU A 19 -184.14 28.09 75.00
C GLU A 19 -183.73 27.40 73.67
N ILE A 20 -183.02 26.26 73.72
CA ILE A 20 -183.12 25.04 72.86
C ILE A 20 -182.65 23.88 73.75
N ASP A 21 -183.32 22.71 73.70
CA ASP A 21 -183.10 21.58 74.61
C ASP A 21 -181.63 21.04 74.61
N PRO A 22 -180.90 21.11 75.76
CA PRO A 22 -179.49 20.70 75.84
C PRO A 22 -179.20 19.20 75.72
N ASP A 23 -180.15 18.32 76.04
CA ASP A 23 -179.89 16.88 76.27
C ASP A 23 -180.02 16.00 75.02
N SER A 24 -180.01 16.61 73.83
CA SER A 24 -179.91 15.90 72.55
C SER A 24 -178.55 15.18 72.40
N GLU A 25 -178.58 13.86 72.17
CA GLU A 25 -177.37 13.01 72.03
C GLU A 25 -176.36 13.52 70.98
N ILE A 26 -176.83 14.31 70.00
CA ILE A 26 -176.01 14.92 68.94
C ILE A 26 -175.02 15.97 69.51
N LEU A 27 -175.37 16.65 70.62
CA LEU A 27 -174.54 17.67 71.28
C LEU A 27 -173.67 17.12 72.42
N ALA A 28 -173.96 15.92 72.92
CA ALA A 28 -173.22 15.28 74.01
C ALA A 28 -171.68 15.12 73.81
N PRO A 29 -171.11 15.10 72.59
CA PRO A 29 -169.65 15.15 72.38
C PRO A 29 -169.02 16.53 72.61
N VAL A 30 -169.80 17.61 72.51
CA VAL A 30 -169.32 19.00 72.60
C VAL A 30 -169.08 19.42 74.05
N GLN A 31 -170.07 19.19 74.92
CA GLN A 31 -170.06 19.64 76.32
C GLN A 31 -168.90 19.00 77.11
N ARG A 32 -168.71 17.67 77.00
CA ARG A 32 -167.63 16.91 77.67
C ARG A 32 -166.23 17.47 77.39
N ARG A 33 -165.98 17.96 76.17
CA ARG A 33 -164.67 18.47 75.73
C ARG A 33 -164.26 19.77 76.44
N ILE A 34 -165.20 20.46 77.10
CA ILE A 34 -164.93 21.69 77.88
C ILE A 34 -164.53 21.35 79.34
N GLU A 35 -165.19 20.38 79.96
CA GLU A 35 -164.97 20.05 81.39
C GLU A 35 -163.57 19.43 81.63
N GLU A 36 -163.07 18.62 80.69
CA GLU A 36 -161.74 18.02 80.75
C GLU A 36 -160.60 19.07 80.78
N GLN A 37 -160.79 20.25 80.19
CA GLN A 37 -159.76 21.29 80.17
C GLN A 37 -159.45 21.85 81.57
N LEU A 38 -160.49 22.05 82.40
CA LEU A 38 -160.33 22.75 83.68
C LEU A 38 -159.67 21.89 84.75
N ARG A 39 -160.03 20.59 84.84
CA ARG A 39 -159.42 19.67 85.83
C ARG A 39 -157.91 19.51 85.65
N LYS A 40 -157.43 19.56 84.41
CA LYS A 40 -156.03 19.30 84.06
C LYS A 40 -155.05 20.32 84.63
N HIS A 41 -155.46 21.58 84.77
CA HIS A 41 -154.59 22.66 85.27
C HIS A 41 -154.40 22.68 86.79
N LEU A 42 -155.32 22.07 87.55
CA LEU A 42 -155.13 21.93 89.00
C LEU A 42 -154.03 20.92 89.33
N GLN A 43 -153.92 19.83 88.56
CA GLN A 43 -152.87 18.82 88.73
C GLN A 43 -151.47 19.37 88.41
N GLU A 44 -151.33 20.16 87.33
CA GLU A 44 -150.05 20.76 86.91
C GLU A 44 -149.41 21.62 88.02
N LEU A 45 -150.21 22.29 88.85
CA LEU A 45 -149.71 23.17 89.92
C LEU A 45 -149.26 22.40 91.18
N THR A 46 -149.93 21.29 91.52
CA THR A 46 -149.59 20.53 92.74
C THR A 46 -148.25 19.79 92.60
N GLN A 47 -147.92 19.32 91.40
CA GLN A 47 -146.71 18.54 91.15
C GLN A 47 -145.42 19.35 91.41
N GLN A 48 -145.38 20.61 90.97
CA GLN A 48 -144.22 21.50 91.12
C GLN A 48 -143.84 21.76 92.60
N LEU A 49 -144.82 21.69 93.50
CA LEU A 49 -144.63 21.88 94.94
C LEU A 49 -144.02 20.64 95.63
N HIS A 50 -144.08 19.46 95.01
CA HIS A 50 -143.40 18.25 95.49
C HIS A 50 -141.97 18.12 94.96
N GLU A 51 -141.73 18.54 93.72
CA GLU A 51 -140.41 18.47 93.08
C GLU A 51 -139.38 19.32 93.86
N THR A 52 -139.71 20.58 94.14
CA THR A 52 -138.86 21.53 94.88
C THR A 52 -138.49 21.11 96.30
N ASN A 53 -139.37 20.38 97.02
CA ASN A 53 -139.08 19.93 98.38
C ASN A 53 -138.11 18.73 98.43
N ASN A 54 -138.05 17.92 97.36
CA ASN A 54 -137.09 16.82 97.26
C ASN A 54 -135.66 17.31 96.98
N GLU A 55 -135.51 18.38 96.18
CA GLU A 55 -134.22 18.99 95.85
C GLU A 55 -133.47 19.45 97.11
N LEU A 56 -134.18 20.06 98.07
CA LEU A 56 -133.61 20.52 99.34
C LEU A 56 -132.94 19.38 100.13
N SER A 57 -133.56 18.20 100.20
CA SER A 57 -133.03 17.03 100.92
C SER A 57 -131.88 16.31 100.18
N GLY A 58 -131.65 16.64 98.90
CA GLY A 58 -130.46 16.23 98.16
C GLY A 58 -129.23 17.02 98.62
N VAL A 59 -129.32 18.35 98.59
CA VAL A 59 -128.21 19.27 98.88
C VAL A 59 -127.64 19.08 100.30
N GLU A 60 -128.47 18.78 101.30
CA GLU A 60 -127.99 18.51 102.67
C GLU A 60 -127.07 17.28 102.75
N LYS A 61 -127.36 16.22 101.98
CA LYS A 61 -126.53 15.00 101.92
C LYS A 61 -125.25 15.22 101.15
N GLU A 62 -125.30 15.98 100.05
CA GLU A 62 -124.12 16.36 99.27
C GLU A 62 -123.12 17.16 100.11
N ARG A 63 -123.59 18.02 101.02
CA ARG A 63 -122.76 18.74 102.00
C ARG A 63 -122.03 17.78 102.95
N GLU A 64 -122.69 16.73 103.42
CA GLU A 64 -122.11 15.76 104.36
C GLU A 64 -121.07 14.86 103.67
N THR A 65 -121.34 14.38 102.45
CA THR A 65 -120.35 13.62 101.67
C THR A 65 -119.12 14.46 101.37
N CYS A 66 -119.28 15.73 100.97
CA CYS A 66 -118.15 16.64 100.74
C CYS A 66 -117.29 16.84 102.01
N GLY A 67 -117.89 16.80 103.20
CA GLY A 67 -117.16 16.89 104.47
C GLY A 67 -116.27 15.67 104.74
N VAL A 68 -116.75 14.46 104.41
CA VAL A 68 -115.98 13.21 104.51
C VAL A 68 -114.87 13.17 103.47
N ASP A 69 -115.16 13.57 102.23
CA ASP A 69 -114.17 13.60 101.14
C ASP A 69 -113.06 14.63 101.40
N LEU A 70 -113.36 15.77 102.04
CA LEU A 70 -112.35 16.74 102.47
C LEU A 70 -111.39 16.15 103.52
N TYR A 71 -111.90 15.39 104.49
CA TYR A 71 -111.07 14.71 105.49
C TYR A 71 -110.19 13.62 104.86
N ASN A 72 -110.75 12.83 103.93
CA ASN A 72 -110.00 11.85 103.17
C ASN A 72 -108.89 12.52 102.34
N ALA A 73 -109.19 13.62 101.65
CA ALA A 73 -108.21 14.39 100.88
C ALA A 73 -107.07 14.95 101.76
N GLN A 74 -107.39 15.46 102.96
CA GLN A 74 -106.38 15.89 103.94
C GLN A 74 -105.47 14.72 104.38
N GLN A 75 -106.03 13.54 104.65
CA GLN A 75 -105.25 12.37 105.04
C GLN A 75 -104.40 11.79 103.88
N HIS A 76 -104.87 11.93 102.62
CA HIS A 76 -104.07 11.62 101.44
C HIS A 76 -102.93 12.63 101.22
N LEU A 77 -103.19 13.93 101.46
CA LEU A 77 -102.19 14.98 101.31
C LEU A 77 -101.04 14.85 102.32
N ALA A 78 -101.33 14.49 103.57
CA ALA A 78 -100.31 14.19 104.58
C ALA A 78 -99.40 13.01 104.17
N LYS A 79 -99.99 11.92 103.66
CA LYS A 79 -99.23 10.76 103.14
C LYS A 79 -98.39 11.13 101.91
N LEU A 80 -98.92 12.00 101.04
CA LEU A 80 -98.16 12.53 99.90
C LEU A 80 -96.96 13.36 100.35
N GLN A 81 -97.11 14.24 101.34
CA GLN A 81 -96.00 15.00 101.92
C GLN A 81 -94.91 14.07 102.51
N GLU A 82 -95.29 13.08 103.31
CA GLU A 82 -94.38 12.06 103.87
C GLU A 82 -93.63 11.28 102.77
N THR A 83 -94.29 10.97 101.65
CA THR A 83 -93.58 10.36 100.50
C THR A 83 -92.68 11.34 99.77
N PHE A 84 -93.07 12.61 99.65
CA PHE A 84 -92.31 13.64 98.94
C PHE A 84 -90.99 13.96 99.66
N GLU A 85 -91.01 14.08 100.99
CA GLU A 85 -89.82 14.23 101.83
C GLU A 85 -88.86 13.05 101.64
N ARG A 86 -89.36 11.80 101.72
CA ARG A 86 -88.55 10.59 101.43
C ARG A 86 -87.98 10.53 100.02
N TYR A 87 -88.67 11.09 99.02
CA TYR A 87 -88.11 11.22 97.66
C TYR A 87 -87.07 12.34 97.57
N HIS A 88 -87.23 13.41 98.33
CA HIS A 88 -86.29 14.52 98.38
C HIS A 88 -84.96 14.15 99.07
N GLU A 89 -85.02 13.35 100.14
CA GLU A 89 -83.85 12.73 100.79
C GLU A 89 -83.12 11.79 99.82
N LYS A 90 -83.86 10.91 99.11
CA LYS A 90 -83.29 10.03 98.09
C LYS A 90 -82.64 10.80 96.95
N HIS A 91 -83.26 11.89 96.49
CA HIS A 91 -82.69 12.74 95.44
C HIS A 91 -81.38 13.39 95.90
N ALA A 92 -81.33 13.92 97.13
CA ALA A 92 -80.10 14.48 97.71
C ALA A 92 -78.98 13.42 97.81
N SER A 93 -79.31 12.21 98.27
CA SER A 93 -78.35 11.10 98.36
C SER A 93 -77.83 10.66 96.97
N ILE A 94 -78.71 10.54 95.97
CA ILE A 94 -78.34 10.20 94.59
C ILE A 94 -77.48 11.30 93.98
N GLN A 95 -77.80 12.58 94.22
CA GLN A 95 -77.02 13.69 93.70
C GLN A 95 -75.62 13.76 94.33
N GLN A 96 -75.48 13.53 95.64
CA GLN A 96 -74.17 13.41 96.28
C GLN A 96 -73.35 12.26 95.67
N GLN A 97 -73.95 11.08 95.49
CA GLN A 97 -73.27 9.95 94.84
C GLN A 97 -72.89 10.26 93.39
N HIS A 98 -73.71 11.03 92.66
CA HIS A 98 -73.41 11.47 91.30
C HIS A 98 -72.23 12.46 91.26
N GLU A 99 -72.15 13.41 92.18
CA GLU A 99 -71.01 14.33 92.31
C GLU A 99 -69.71 13.62 92.70
N GLU A 100 -69.77 12.68 93.65
CA GLU A 100 -68.64 11.82 94.01
C GLU A 100 -68.17 10.96 92.81
N LYS A 101 -69.11 10.42 92.02
CA LYS A 101 -68.79 9.67 90.80
C LYS A 101 -68.21 10.56 89.70
N LEU A 102 -68.72 11.77 89.50
CA LEU A 102 -68.14 12.74 88.55
C LEU A 102 -66.70 13.08 88.92
N ARG A 103 -66.40 13.41 90.18
CA ARG A 103 -65.03 13.68 90.64
C ARG A 103 -64.12 12.47 90.41
N SER A 104 -64.55 11.26 90.77
CA SER A 104 -63.77 10.04 90.51
C SER A 104 -63.53 9.78 89.01
N ARG A 105 -64.44 10.22 88.14
CA ARG A 105 -64.29 10.13 86.68
C ARG A 105 -63.32 11.18 86.14
N GLU A 106 -63.29 12.38 86.72
CA GLU A 106 -62.36 13.46 86.35
C GLU A 106 -60.93 13.16 86.83
N GLU A 107 -60.79 12.56 88.02
CA GLU A 107 -59.53 11.99 88.52
C GLU A 107 -59.03 10.85 87.62
N LEU A 108 -59.91 9.91 87.23
CA LEU A 108 -59.55 8.84 86.30
C LEU A 108 -59.26 9.34 84.88
N SER A 109 -59.96 10.38 84.40
CA SER A 109 -59.69 10.99 83.09
C SER A 109 -58.33 11.66 83.08
N SER A 110 -58.04 12.52 84.05
CA SER A 110 -56.75 13.21 84.15
C SER A 110 -55.58 12.25 84.39
N ALA A 111 -55.79 11.15 85.13
CA ALA A 111 -54.83 10.05 85.22
C ALA A 111 -54.65 9.32 83.87
N SER A 112 -55.73 9.07 83.13
CA SER A 112 -55.69 8.46 81.79
C SER A 112 -54.96 9.36 80.78
N ASP A 113 -55.25 10.65 80.75
CA ASP A 113 -54.57 11.65 79.91
C ASP A 113 -53.08 11.75 80.25
N GLY A 114 -52.75 11.66 81.54
CA GLY A 114 -51.37 11.63 82.03
C GLY A 114 -50.62 10.34 81.70
N ILE A 115 -51.31 9.20 81.59
CA ILE A 115 -50.75 7.93 81.10
C ILE A 115 -50.63 7.98 79.58
N GLN A 116 -51.64 8.46 78.86
CA GLN A 116 -51.65 8.53 77.40
C GLN A 116 -50.55 9.45 76.87
N LYS A 117 -50.33 10.62 77.48
CA LYS A 117 -49.17 11.47 77.14
C LYS A 117 -47.82 10.75 77.37
N LYS A 118 -47.68 9.98 78.44
CA LYS A 118 -46.47 9.15 78.68
C LYS A 118 -46.33 8.03 77.64
N VAL A 119 -47.42 7.42 77.20
CA VAL A 119 -47.41 6.40 76.13
C VAL A 119 -47.04 7.04 74.79
N GLU A 120 -47.62 8.19 74.44
CA GLU A 120 -47.27 8.96 73.25
C GLU A 120 -45.80 9.41 73.26
N ASP A 121 -45.28 9.88 74.40
CA ASP A 121 -43.88 10.31 74.51
C ASP A 121 -42.90 9.13 74.50
N MET A 122 -43.26 7.98 75.10
CA MET A 122 -42.52 6.74 74.91
C MET A 122 -42.59 6.24 73.46
N GLN A 123 -43.73 6.37 72.77
CA GLN A 123 -43.85 6.04 71.34
C GLN A 123 -42.99 6.96 70.47
N LYS A 124 -42.96 8.27 70.74
CA LYS A 124 -42.05 9.24 70.08
C LYS A 124 -40.57 8.94 70.35
N GLN A 125 -40.23 8.38 71.50
CA GLN A 125 -38.88 7.90 71.79
C GLN A 125 -38.58 6.58 71.05
N LEU A 126 -39.54 5.65 71.02
CA LEU A 126 -39.40 4.36 70.35
C LEU A 126 -39.26 4.53 68.82
N THR A 127 -40.03 5.43 68.19
CA THR A 127 -39.86 5.76 66.77
C THR A 127 -38.53 6.47 66.51
N ARG A 128 -38.08 7.41 67.36
CA ARG A 128 -36.73 7.99 67.26
C ARG A 128 -35.64 6.93 67.34
N TYR A 129 -35.73 6.00 68.28
CA TYR A 129 -34.76 4.90 68.38
C TYR A 129 -34.86 3.91 67.22
N GLN A 130 -36.04 3.71 66.62
CA GLN A 130 -36.19 2.95 65.37
C GLN A 130 -35.59 3.68 64.16
N ASP A 131 -35.74 5.00 64.06
CA ASP A 131 -35.12 5.84 63.03
C ASP A 131 -33.60 5.89 63.18
N GLU A 132 -33.10 6.03 64.41
CA GLU A 132 -31.66 6.02 64.74
C GLU A 132 -31.05 4.64 64.49
N LEU A 133 -31.71 3.57 64.92
CA LEU A 133 -31.26 2.19 64.65
C LEU A 133 -31.35 1.88 63.16
N GLY A 134 -32.38 2.35 62.45
CA GLY A 134 -32.50 2.27 61.00
C GLY A 134 -31.33 2.94 60.28
N LYS A 135 -31.03 4.20 60.61
CA LYS A 135 -29.86 4.95 60.11
C LYS A 135 -28.54 4.26 60.46
N LEU A 136 -28.43 3.66 61.65
CA LEU A 136 -27.25 2.88 62.05
C LEU A 136 -27.12 1.58 61.24
N THR A 137 -28.20 0.85 60.97
CA THR A 137 -28.17 -0.31 60.07
C THR A 137 -27.91 0.08 58.61
N GLU A 138 -28.39 1.23 58.15
CA GLU A 138 -28.13 1.72 56.79
C GLU A 138 -26.68 2.18 56.62
N THR A 139 -26.12 2.88 57.62
CA THR A 139 -24.69 3.26 57.60
C THR A 139 -23.79 2.05 57.80
N LEU A 140 -24.15 1.09 58.65
CA LEU A 140 -23.41 -0.17 58.80
C LEU A 140 -23.45 -1.00 57.52
N ALA A 141 -24.60 -1.15 56.87
CA ALA A 141 -24.70 -1.84 55.58
C ALA A 141 -23.95 -1.12 54.44
N LYS A 142 -23.87 0.22 54.46
CA LYS A 142 -23.01 1.00 53.55
C LYS A 142 -21.52 0.75 53.85
N VAL A 143 -21.13 0.68 55.12
CA VAL A 143 -19.74 0.39 55.53
C VAL A 143 -19.36 -1.08 55.25
N GLU A 144 -20.28 -2.04 55.37
CA GLU A 144 -20.03 -3.44 54.99
C GLU A 144 -19.88 -3.60 53.47
N ARG A 145 -20.73 -2.95 52.67
CA ARG A 145 -20.57 -2.89 51.21
C ARG A 145 -19.25 -2.22 50.81
N PHE A 146 -18.96 -1.05 51.37
CA PHE A 146 -17.72 -0.33 51.11
C PHE A 146 -16.48 -1.17 51.51
N ASN A 147 -16.51 -1.90 52.62
CA ASN A 147 -15.40 -2.81 52.99
C ASN A 147 -15.31 -4.04 52.08
N ALA A 148 -16.42 -4.53 51.51
CA ALA A 148 -16.40 -5.60 50.53
C ALA A 148 -15.85 -5.11 49.17
N GLU A 149 -16.36 -3.98 48.69
CA GLU A 149 -15.91 -3.27 47.50
C GLU A 149 -14.42 -2.95 47.59
N LEU A 150 -13.95 -2.34 48.68
CA LEU A 150 -12.54 -1.99 48.90
C LEU A 150 -11.65 -3.25 49.06
N LYS A 151 -12.19 -4.37 49.53
CA LYS A 151 -11.48 -5.65 49.58
C LYS A 151 -11.35 -6.29 48.19
N ASP A 152 -12.41 -6.24 47.39
CA ASP A 152 -12.40 -6.72 46.00
C ASP A 152 -11.54 -5.81 45.10
N GLU A 153 -11.52 -4.50 45.36
CA GLU A 153 -10.58 -3.54 44.78
C GLU A 153 -9.14 -3.85 45.19
N VAL A 154 -8.84 -4.13 46.46
CA VAL A 154 -7.49 -4.54 46.88
C VAL A 154 -7.09 -5.90 46.28
N GLU A 155 -8.01 -6.85 46.13
CA GLU A 155 -7.78 -8.10 45.39
C GLU A 155 -7.56 -7.85 43.89
N LEU A 156 -8.19 -6.84 43.29
CA LEU A 156 -7.99 -6.42 41.89
C LEU A 156 -6.68 -5.65 41.70
N GLU A 157 -6.36 -4.68 42.55
CA GLU A 157 -5.09 -3.95 42.58
C GLU A 157 -3.93 -4.91 42.79
N ARG A 158 -4.05 -5.89 43.69
CA ARG A 158 -3.00 -6.89 43.92
C ARG A 158 -2.80 -7.80 42.71
N ARG A 159 -3.87 -8.19 42.00
CA ARG A 159 -3.76 -8.93 40.73
C ARG A 159 -3.23 -8.07 39.60
N ALA A 160 -3.58 -6.79 39.55
CA ALA A 160 -3.03 -5.83 38.60
C ALA A 160 -1.54 -5.58 38.85
N ALA A 161 -1.14 -5.43 40.11
CA ALA A 161 0.25 -5.27 40.54
C ALA A 161 1.10 -6.49 40.21
N HIS A 162 0.65 -7.71 40.53
CA HIS A 162 1.38 -8.92 40.13
C HIS A 162 1.42 -9.09 38.60
N LYS A 163 0.37 -8.67 37.88
CA LYS A 163 0.41 -8.67 36.42
C LYS A 163 1.40 -7.63 35.86
N THR A 164 1.44 -6.41 36.40
CA THR A 164 2.42 -5.41 35.96
C THR A 164 3.84 -5.79 36.37
N GLU A 165 4.02 -6.49 37.49
CA GLU A 165 5.28 -7.10 37.93
C GLU A 165 5.74 -8.20 36.96
N ASP A 166 4.85 -9.12 36.55
CA ASP A 166 5.11 -10.10 35.48
C ASP A 166 5.43 -9.43 34.13
N ASP A 167 4.63 -8.44 33.71
CA ASP A 167 4.83 -7.68 32.47
C ASP A 167 6.16 -6.90 32.50
N ILE A 168 6.54 -6.32 33.66
CA ILE A 168 7.85 -5.67 33.87
C ILE A 168 8.98 -6.69 33.76
N THR A 169 8.96 -7.82 34.47
CA THR A 169 10.05 -8.80 34.34
C THR A 169 10.12 -9.39 32.92
N ASN A 170 9.01 -9.45 32.19
CA ASN A 170 9.00 -9.85 30.79
C ASN A 170 9.60 -8.77 29.87
N LEU A 171 9.32 -7.48 30.12
CA LEU A 171 9.98 -6.36 29.45
C LEU A 171 11.48 -6.33 29.76
N GLU A 172 11.91 -6.60 31.01
CA GLU A 172 13.32 -6.74 31.38
C GLU A 172 14.01 -7.87 30.63
N LYS A 173 13.38 -9.06 30.52
CA LYS A 173 13.89 -10.19 29.72
C LYS A 173 14.03 -9.83 28.24
N VAL A 174 13.11 -9.05 27.67
CA VAL A 174 13.20 -8.53 26.30
C VAL A 174 14.31 -7.48 26.17
N LYS A 175 14.42 -6.56 27.13
CA LYS A 175 15.44 -5.51 27.17
C LYS A 175 16.85 -6.09 27.32
N MET A 176 17.04 -7.13 28.14
CA MET A 176 18.31 -7.86 28.22
C MET A 176 18.70 -8.54 26.89
N ARG A 177 17.72 -9.13 26.17
CA ARG A 177 17.97 -9.68 24.82
C ARG A 177 18.33 -8.59 23.81
N GLN A 178 17.70 -7.42 23.91
CA GLN A 178 17.99 -6.25 23.09
C GLN A 178 19.39 -5.69 23.41
N ASP A 179 19.76 -5.53 24.68
CA ASP A 179 21.10 -5.12 25.11
C ASP A 179 22.18 -6.09 24.58
N ALA A 180 21.97 -7.39 24.72
CA ALA A 180 22.89 -8.41 24.22
C ALA A 180 23.05 -8.35 22.69
N LEU A 181 21.95 -8.12 21.96
CA LEU A 181 21.97 -7.90 20.52
C LEU A 181 22.73 -6.62 20.17
N ILE A 182 22.44 -5.50 20.83
CA ILE A 182 23.13 -4.21 20.64
C ILE A 182 24.63 -4.37 20.89
N LEU A 183 25.04 -5.06 21.96
CA LEU A 183 26.44 -5.29 22.30
C LEU A 183 27.13 -6.19 21.25
N SER A 184 26.44 -7.20 20.72
CA SER A 184 26.94 -8.01 19.59
C SER A 184 27.10 -7.19 18.30
N LEU A 185 26.16 -6.28 18.01
CA LEU A 185 26.21 -5.39 16.85
C LEU A 185 27.30 -4.32 16.99
N GLN A 186 27.47 -3.73 18.17
CA GLN A 186 28.57 -2.80 18.47
C GLN A 186 29.95 -3.48 18.35
N ASN A 187 30.07 -4.72 18.79
CA ASN A 187 31.30 -5.49 18.59
C ASN A 187 31.53 -5.84 17.10
N ARG A 188 30.47 -6.11 16.33
CA ARG A 188 30.58 -6.32 14.88
C ARG A 188 30.92 -5.03 14.13
N ILE A 189 30.39 -3.88 14.55
CA ILE A 189 30.74 -2.56 14.03
C ILE A 189 32.23 -2.28 14.28
N LYS A 190 32.72 -2.41 15.53
CA LYS A 190 34.14 -2.24 15.85
C LYS A 190 35.07 -3.17 15.05
N ALA A 191 34.64 -4.40 14.81
CA ALA A 191 35.39 -5.33 13.96
C ALA A 191 35.48 -4.83 12.51
N LEU A 192 34.38 -4.30 11.95
CA LEU A 192 34.32 -3.76 10.59
C LEU A 192 35.03 -2.39 10.47
N GLU A 193 35.02 -1.56 11.51
CA GLU A 193 35.77 -0.30 11.61
C GLU A 193 37.28 -0.57 11.58
N ASN A 194 37.75 -1.55 12.37
CA ASN A 194 39.14 -2.01 12.33
C ASN A 194 39.49 -2.63 10.97
N GLU A 195 38.61 -3.44 10.39
CA GLU A 195 38.80 -4.05 9.07
C GLU A 195 38.95 -2.96 7.98
N SER A 196 38.07 -1.94 7.97
CA SER A 196 38.19 -0.77 7.09
C SER A 196 39.52 -0.06 7.29
N ALA A 197 39.89 0.29 8.53
CA ALA A 197 41.14 0.99 8.81
C ALA A 197 42.37 0.24 8.27
N THR A 198 42.42 -1.10 8.41
CA THR A 198 43.51 -1.90 7.82
C THR A 198 43.48 -1.97 6.30
N VAL A 199 42.31 -1.88 5.67
CA VAL A 199 42.17 -1.82 4.21
C VAL A 199 42.55 -0.43 3.68
N ASP A 200 42.17 0.63 4.39
CA ASP A 200 42.53 2.01 4.05
C ASP A 200 44.06 2.22 4.14
N GLU A 201 44.71 1.71 5.19
CA GLU A 201 46.18 1.72 5.36
C GLU A 201 46.88 0.89 4.24
N GLN A 202 46.33 -0.27 3.86
CA GLN A 202 46.82 -1.04 2.71
C GLN A 202 46.65 -0.29 1.38
N VAL A 203 45.55 0.43 1.19
CA VAL A 203 45.29 1.24 -0.02
C VAL A 203 46.24 2.44 -0.09
N GLU A 204 46.55 3.07 1.04
CA GLU A 204 47.53 4.16 1.10
C GLU A 204 48.96 3.65 0.81
N SER A 205 49.35 2.53 1.43
CA SER A 205 50.62 1.83 1.12
C SER A 205 50.74 1.47 -0.37
N GLN A 206 49.72 0.83 -0.97
CA GLN A 206 49.73 0.50 -2.40
C GLN A 206 49.74 1.73 -3.30
N ARG A 207 49.15 2.86 -2.87
CA ARG A 207 49.24 4.14 -3.60
C ARG A 207 50.66 4.71 -3.57
N GLU A 208 51.36 4.63 -2.44
CA GLU A 208 52.78 5.01 -2.37
C GLU A 208 53.66 4.11 -3.25
N GLU A 209 53.50 2.78 -3.18
CA GLU A 209 54.26 1.85 -4.04
C GLU A 209 53.99 2.11 -5.52
N THR A 210 52.72 2.32 -5.89
CA THR A 210 52.33 2.67 -7.26
C THR A 210 52.89 4.04 -7.68
N LYS A 211 53.03 5.01 -6.76
CA LYS A 211 53.66 6.30 -7.02
C LYS A 211 55.16 6.13 -7.27
N ARG A 212 55.87 5.42 -6.40
CA ARG A 212 57.31 5.11 -6.55
C ARG A 212 57.58 4.36 -7.85
N ALA A 213 56.74 3.38 -8.20
CA ALA A 213 56.82 2.65 -9.46
C ALA A 213 56.64 3.56 -10.70
N ARG A 214 55.73 4.55 -10.63
CA ARG A 214 55.56 5.56 -11.70
C ARG A 214 56.74 6.52 -11.79
N GLU A 215 57.33 6.89 -10.66
CA GLU A 215 58.54 7.73 -10.60
C GLU A 215 59.70 6.99 -11.26
N THR A 216 59.98 5.74 -10.87
CA THR A 216 61.01 4.91 -11.53
C THR A 216 60.74 4.64 -13.02
N LEU A 217 59.48 4.54 -13.44
CA LEU A 217 59.11 4.41 -14.86
C LEU A 217 59.29 5.72 -15.65
N ALA A 218 59.16 6.89 -14.99
CA ALA A 218 59.45 8.18 -15.60
C ALA A 218 60.97 8.40 -15.74
N ASP A 219 61.75 8.01 -14.72
CA ASP A 219 63.21 8.07 -14.74
C ASP A 219 63.79 7.13 -15.81
N ALA A 220 63.40 5.84 -15.81
CA ALA A 220 63.81 4.87 -16.82
C ALA A 220 63.37 5.28 -18.25
N ARG A 221 62.24 5.99 -18.38
CA ARG A 221 61.83 6.58 -19.66
C ARG A 221 62.73 7.75 -20.07
N SER A 222 63.13 8.61 -19.13
CA SER A 222 64.07 9.71 -19.37
C SER A 222 65.44 9.17 -19.83
N GLU A 223 65.93 8.12 -19.16
CA GLU A 223 67.14 7.39 -19.57
C GLU A 223 66.99 6.78 -20.97
N MET A 224 65.86 6.15 -21.28
CA MET A 224 65.59 5.60 -22.62
C MET A 224 65.53 6.70 -23.70
N GLU A 225 64.92 7.86 -23.41
CA GLU A 225 64.89 9.00 -24.33
C GLU A 225 66.32 9.60 -24.52
N ALA A 226 67.15 9.61 -23.48
CA ALA A 226 68.57 9.98 -23.56
C ALA A 226 69.39 8.98 -24.40
N ILE A 227 69.25 7.68 -24.17
CA ILE A 227 69.89 6.61 -24.97
C ILE A 227 69.48 6.70 -26.44
N VAL A 228 68.22 7.07 -26.74
CA VAL A 228 67.76 7.32 -28.11
C VAL A 228 68.43 8.57 -28.71
N MET A 229 68.66 9.63 -27.94
CA MET A 229 69.45 10.80 -28.40
C MET A 229 70.91 10.42 -28.67
N GLU A 230 71.57 9.71 -27.75
CA GLU A 230 72.95 9.25 -27.92
C GLU A 230 73.09 8.32 -29.13
N LYS A 231 72.17 7.35 -29.30
CA LYS A 231 72.14 6.46 -30.46
C LYS A 231 71.96 7.24 -31.77
N LYS A 232 71.14 8.29 -31.78
CA LYS A 232 70.96 9.18 -32.94
C LYS A 232 72.24 9.99 -33.23
N GLN A 233 72.92 10.48 -32.19
CA GLN A 233 74.20 11.18 -32.30
C GLN A 233 75.33 10.26 -32.79
N LEU A 234 75.43 9.04 -32.25
CA LEU A 234 76.37 8.01 -32.70
C LEU A 234 76.12 7.60 -34.15
N VAL A 235 74.86 7.42 -34.58
CA VAL A 235 74.52 7.16 -35.99
C VAL A 235 74.89 8.35 -36.89
N GLN A 236 74.74 9.59 -36.41
CA GLN A 236 75.17 10.78 -37.15
C GLN A 236 76.71 10.89 -37.25
N GLN A 237 77.43 10.62 -36.16
CA GLN A 237 78.89 10.55 -36.14
C GLN A 237 79.40 9.42 -37.04
N TRP A 238 78.81 8.22 -36.96
CA TRP A 238 79.16 7.09 -37.81
C TRP A 238 78.91 7.38 -39.29
N ARG A 239 77.77 7.99 -39.65
CA ARG A 239 77.52 8.48 -41.02
C ARG A 239 78.54 9.52 -41.48
N SER A 240 78.94 10.45 -40.60
CA SER A 240 79.99 11.43 -40.88
C SER A 240 81.35 10.75 -41.13
N SER A 241 81.73 9.79 -40.28
CA SER A 241 82.93 8.97 -40.43
C SER A 241 82.91 8.11 -41.68
N LEU A 242 81.75 7.56 -42.07
CA LEU A 242 81.56 6.79 -43.30
C LEU A 242 81.70 7.68 -44.55
N ILE A 243 81.13 8.90 -44.54
CA ILE A 243 81.35 9.89 -45.60
C ILE A 243 82.81 10.34 -45.64
N GLY A 244 83.47 10.49 -44.49
CA GLY A 244 84.90 10.78 -44.39
C GLY A 244 85.77 9.65 -44.94
N MET A 245 85.41 8.40 -44.67
CA MET A 245 86.06 7.20 -45.21
C MET A 245 85.82 7.06 -46.71
N GLN A 246 84.60 7.29 -47.20
CA GLN A 246 84.29 7.32 -48.64
C GLN A 246 85.12 8.40 -49.34
N ARG A 247 85.18 9.63 -48.82
CA ARG A 247 86.03 10.70 -49.37
C ARG A 247 87.52 10.34 -49.37
N ARG A 248 87.99 9.58 -48.38
CA ARG A 248 89.37 9.02 -48.37
C ARG A 248 89.53 7.93 -49.42
N GLN A 249 88.55 7.04 -49.62
CA GLN A 249 88.56 6.04 -50.68
C GLN A 249 88.53 6.66 -52.08
N ASP A 250 87.70 7.70 -52.30
CA ASP A 250 87.68 8.48 -53.53
C ASP A 250 89.02 9.20 -53.79
N ALA A 251 89.68 9.68 -52.73
CA ALA A 251 91.00 10.29 -52.84
C ALA A 251 92.09 9.24 -53.12
N VAL A 252 92.08 8.11 -52.42
CA VAL A 252 92.99 6.98 -52.66
C VAL A 252 92.83 6.46 -54.09
N LYS A 253 91.60 6.20 -54.54
CA LYS A 253 91.30 5.78 -55.91
C LYS A 253 91.80 6.77 -56.95
N LYS A 254 91.67 8.09 -56.72
CA LYS A 254 92.26 9.11 -57.59
C LYS A 254 93.78 9.11 -57.58
N THR A 255 94.43 8.83 -56.44
CA THR A 255 95.89 8.67 -56.39
C THR A 255 96.36 7.34 -57.00
N GLU A 256 95.55 6.29 -56.97
CA GLU A 256 95.81 5.00 -57.65
C GLU A 256 95.62 5.14 -59.16
N GLU A 257 94.59 5.84 -59.62
CA GLU A 257 94.37 6.22 -61.03
C GLU A 257 95.52 7.08 -61.55
N ALA A 258 95.94 8.10 -60.80
CA ALA A 258 97.10 8.93 -61.16
C ALA A 258 98.42 8.15 -61.11
N LEU A 259 98.60 7.24 -60.16
CA LEU A 259 99.77 6.35 -60.09
C LEU A 259 99.78 5.34 -61.25
N GLN A 260 98.61 4.85 -61.69
CA GLN A 260 98.52 3.97 -62.84
C GLN A 260 98.80 4.74 -64.13
N GLN A 261 98.25 5.95 -64.31
CA GLN A 261 98.62 6.85 -65.41
C GLN A 261 100.14 7.08 -65.43
N GLN A 262 100.77 7.38 -64.30
CA GLN A 262 102.22 7.55 -64.22
C GLN A 262 103.02 6.26 -64.49
N LYS A 263 102.47 5.07 -64.21
CA LYS A 263 103.09 3.80 -64.65
C LYS A 263 102.93 3.59 -66.16
N ASP A 264 101.77 3.93 -66.71
CA ASP A 264 101.50 3.81 -68.15
C ASP A 264 102.37 4.82 -68.93
N ASP A 265 102.52 6.05 -68.43
CA ASP A 265 103.48 7.07 -68.90
C ASP A 265 104.92 6.55 -68.82
N LEU A 266 105.32 5.93 -67.70
CA LEU A 266 106.65 5.32 -67.55
C LEU A 266 106.85 4.15 -68.52
N LEU A 267 105.84 3.33 -68.79
CA LEU A 267 105.90 2.27 -69.80
C LEU A 267 105.99 2.85 -71.22
N VAL A 268 105.31 3.97 -71.52
CA VAL A 268 105.50 4.70 -72.79
C VAL A 268 106.94 5.21 -72.88
N LEU A 269 107.48 5.83 -71.83
CA LEU A 269 108.87 6.29 -71.77
C LEU A 269 109.88 5.14 -71.85
N GLU A 270 109.62 3.95 -71.29
CA GLU A 270 110.47 2.76 -71.46
C GLU A 270 110.37 2.20 -72.89
N ASN A 271 109.21 2.27 -73.54
CA ASN A 271 109.05 1.91 -74.96
C ASN A 271 109.78 2.93 -75.86
N GLU A 272 109.73 4.23 -75.56
CA GLU A 272 110.53 5.25 -76.25
C GLU A 272 112.03 5.05 -76.01
N ILE A 273 112.47 4.80 -74.78
CA ILE A 273 113.88 4.51 -74.45
C ILE A 273 114.36 3.21 -75.11
N THR A 274 113.53 2.18 -75.23
CA THR A 274 113.90 0.95 -75.95
C THR A 274 113.87 1.13 -77.47
N GLY A 275 112.99 2.00 -78.00
CA GLY A 275 113.03 2.54 -79.35
C GLY A 275 114.34 3.28 -79.64
N PHE A 276 114.66 4.34 -78.90
CA PHE A 276 115.92 5.07 -79.04
C PHE A 276 117.15 4.17 -78.82
N ARG A 277 117.12 3.19 -77.90
CA ARG A 277 118.20 2.20 -77.75
C ARG A 277 118.30 1.24 -78.94
N ARG A 278 117.21 0.99 -79.67
CA ARG A 278 117.24 0.29 -80.95
C ARG A 278 117.81 1.19 -82.04
N ASP A 279 117.31 2.41 -82.18
CA ASP A 279 117.79 3.36 -83.20
C ASP A 279 119.29 3.67 -83.03
N ILE A 280 119.76 3.83 -81.80
CA ILE A 280 121.19 3.94 -81.46
C ILE A 280 121.96 2.68 -81.87
N ARG A 281 121.39 1.48 -81.66
CA ARG A 281 122.05 0.21 -82.00
C ARG A 281 122.07 -0.04 -83.50
N ASP A 282 121.00 0.30 -84.21
CA ASP A 282 120.90 0.21 -85.66
C ASP A 282 121.82 1.28 -86.32
N ALA A 283 121.92 2.49 -85.74
CA ALA A 283 122.91 3.50 -86.12
C ALA A 283 124.37 3.10 -85.79
N GLN A 284 124.61 2.40 -84.69
CA GLN A 284 125.92 1.79 -84.39
C GLN A 284 126.27 0.69 -85.41
N VAL A 285 125.30 -0.12 -85.82
CA VAL A 285 125.49 -1.12 -86.89
C VAL A 285 125.83 -0.45 -88.21
N GLU A 286 125.10 0.60 -88.62
CA GLU A 286 125.48 1.38 -89.82
C GLU A 286 126.84 2.07 -89.67
N ASN A 287 127.19 2.57 -88.50
CA ASN A 287 128.53 3.12 -88.24
C ASN A 287 129.62 2.03 -88.36
N THR A 288 129.38 0.81 -87.89
CA THR A 288 130.32 -0.32 -88.11
C THR A 288 130.41 -0.72 -89.58
N LYS A 289 129.29 -0.77 -90.33
CA LYS A 289 129.31 -1.03 -91.79
C LYS A 289 130.07 0.05 -92.56
N LEU A 290 129.89 1.32 -92.19
CA LEU A 290 130.64 2.45 -92.74
C LEU A 290 132.13 2.36 -92.37
N THR A 291 132.46 1.92 -91.15
CA THR A 291 133.85 1.69 -90.72
C THR A 291 134.50 0.51 -91.46
N GLU A 292 133.76 -0.59 -91.70
CA GLU A 292 134.18 -1.71 -92.54
C GLU A 292 134.27 -1.35 -94.03
N PHE A 293 133.50 -0.36 -94.48
CA PHE A 293 133.56 0.16 -95.84
C PHE A 293 134.74 1.10 -96.02
N MET A 294 135.00 1.99 -95.05
CA MET A 294 136.22 2.78 -94.97
C MET A 294 137.45 1.87 -94.93
N SER A 295 137.51 0.88 -94.04
CA SER A 295 138.68 -0.02 -93.99
C SER A 295 138.84 -0.86 -95.26
N ARG A 296 137.78 -1.17 -96.00
CA ARG A 296 137.90 -1.74 -97.35
C ARG A 296 138.46 -0.74 -98.36
N ILE A 297 137.99 0.50 -98.37
CA ILE A 297 138.54 1.57 -99.21
C ILE A 297 140.02 1.84 -98.86
N ASP A 298 140.38 1.88 -97.57
CA ASP A 298 141.77 2.07 -97.13
C ASP A 298 142.66 0.91 -97.58
N ASN A 299 142.17 -0.34 -97.51
CA ASN A 299 142.88 -1.50 -98.07
C ASN A 299 142.96 -1.46 -99.60
N GLU A 300 141.92 -1.01 -100.30
CA GLU A 300 141.94 -0.80 -101.76
C GLU A 300 142.92 0.31 -102.15
N ILE A 301 143.00 1.40 -101.37
CA ILE A 301 144.01 2.47 -101.54
C ILE A 301 145.41 1.89 -101.36
N VAL A 302 145.70 1.17 -100.27
CA VAL A 302 147.02 0.55 -100.04
C VAL A 302 147.38 -0.46 -101.15
N ILE A 303 146.40 -1.19 -101.69
CA ILE A 303 146.60 -2.08 -102.85
C ILE A 303 146.90 -1.26 -104.13
N LEU A 304 146.20 -0.16 -104.37
CA LEU A 304 146.39 0.72 -105.52
C LEU A 304 147.72 1.49 -105.45
N GLU A 305 148.12 1.98 -104.27
CA GLU A 305 149.43 2.58 -104.01
C GLU A 305 150.55 1.58 -104.31
N ARG A 306 150.45 0.35 -103.79
CA ARG A 306 151.41 -0.73 -104.07
C ARG A 306 151.42 -1.14 -105.55
N GLN A 307 150.29 -1.06 -106.26
CA GLN A 307 150.24 -1.24 -107.71
C GLN A 307 150.89 -0.07 -108.45
N MET A 308 150.73 1.18 -107.98
CA MET A 308 151.41 2.36 -108.51
C MET A 308 152.93 2.27 -108.31
N GLU A 309 153.42 1.87 -107.14
CA GLU A 309 154.85 1.57 -106.92
C GLU A 309 155.37 0.51 -107.89
N GLY A 310 154.62 -0.59 -108.07
CA GLY A 310 154.96 -1.65 -109.02
C GLY A 310 154.94 -1.20 -110.49
N LEU A 311 154.11 -0.21 -110.85
CA LEU A 311 154.09 0.41 -112.18
C LEU A 311 155.22 1.44 -112.36
N LEU A 312 155.59 2.17 -111.31
CA LEU A 312 156.74 3.07 -111.32
C LEU A 312 158.05 2.30 -111.47
N ALA A 313 158.26 1.22 -110.72
CA ALA A 313 159.42 0.35 -110.88
C ALA A 313 159.53 -0.23 -112.30
N LYS A 314 158.43 -0.72 -112.87
CA LYS A 314 158.37 -1.19 -114.27
C LYS A 314 158.63 -0.08 -115.29
N LYS A 315 158.20 1.15 -115.02
CA LYS A 315 158.51 2.31 -115.87
C LYS A 315 160.01 2.60 -115.84
N GLU A 316 160.65 2.57 -114.68
CA GLU A 316 162.09 2.80 -114.54
C GLU A 316 162.91 1.71 -115.26
N GLU A 317 162.58 0.42 -115.04
CA GLU A 317 163.17 -0.72 -115.74
C GLU A 317 162.99 -0.62 -117.27
N SER A 318 161.80 -0.21 -117.73
CA SER A 318 161.52 0.05 -119.16
C SER A 318 162.37 1.20 -119.71
N THR A 319 162.54 2.31 -118.98
CA THR A 319 163.42 3.41 -119.43
C THR A 319 164.90 3.02 -119.46
N GLN A 320 165.38 2.18 -118.53
CA GLN A 320 166.75 1.69 -118.53
C GLN A 320 167.02 0.73 -119.70
N THR A 321 166.07 -0.17 -120.00
CA THR A 321 166.19 -1.08 -121.16
C THR A 321 166.09 -0.33 -122.51
N TYR A 322 165.27 0.73 -122.61
CA TYR A 322 165.21 1.59 -123.80
C TYR A 322 166.57 2.26 -124.09
N ALA A 323 167.22 2.81 -123.06
CA ALA A 323 168.53 3.48 -123.19
C ALA A 323 169.68 2.53 -123.59
N LEU A 324 169.54 1.22 -123.31
CA LEU A 324 170.47 0.19 -123.77
C LEU A 324 170.22 -0.20 -125.24
N LEU A 325 168.94 -0.31 -125.64
CA LEU A 325 168.54 -0.60 -127.02
C LEU A 325 168.93 0.51 -128.00
N GLU A 326 168.80 1.78 -127.59
CA GLU A 326 169.21 2.94 -128.42
C GLU A 326 170.71 2.89 -128.77
N LYS A 327 171.57 2.46 -127.82
CA LYS A 327 173.00 2.22 -128.08
C LYS A 327 173.27 1.02 -128.98
N ALA A 328 172.48 -0.06 -128.89
CA ALA A 328 172.68 -1.27 -129.69
C ALA A 328 172.27 -1.09 -131.18
N ILE A 329 171.25 -0.26 -131.43
CA ILE A 329 170.81 0.07 -132.80
C ILE A 329 171.86 0.93 -133.53
N ALA A 330 172.61 1.74 -132.79
CA ALA A 330 173.68 2.57 -133.36
C ALA A 330 174.87 1.77 -133.95
N SER A 331 175.24 0.61 -133.38
CA SER A 331 176.33 -0.21 -133.94
C SER A 331 175.84 -1.22 -134.99
N THR A 332 174.68 -1.86 -134.77
CA THR A 332 174.15 -2.88 -135.68
C THR A 332 173.75 -2.33 -137.06
N THR A 333 173.53 -1.01 -137.16
CA THR A 333 173.28 -0.33 -138.45
C THR A 333 174.55 -0.05 -139.28
N GLU A 334 175.74 -0.14 -138.68
CA GLU A 334 177.02 -0.17 -139.43
C GLU A 334 177.30 -1.59 -139.94
N GLU A 335 177.12 -2.61 -139.09
CA GLU A 335 177.41 -4.01 -139.42
C GLU A 335 176.49 -4.60 -140.49
N SER A 336 175.19 -4.29 -140.46
CA SER A 336 174.19 -4.91 -141.35
C SER A 336 174.47 -4.69 -142.84
N LYS A 337 175.15 -3.59 -143.20
CA LYS A 337 175.53 -3.26 -144.59
C LYS A 337 176.59 -4.18 -145.19
N ALA A 338 177.24 -5.02 -144.38
CA ALA A 338 178.26 -5.96 -144.86
C ALA A 338 177.71 -7.36 -145.20
N ILE A 339 176.58 -7.78 -144.60
CA ILE A 339 176.18 -9.20 -144.53
C ILE A 339 175.21 -9.63 -145.65
N GLU A 340 174.43 -8.72 -146.23
CA GLU A 340 173.49 -9.04 -147.33
C GLU A 340 174.17 -9.68 -148.56
N LEU A 341 175.49 -9.54 -148.70
CA LEU A 341 176.26 -10.01 -149.86
C LEU A 341 176.39 -11.55 -149.99
N GLN A 342 176.01 -12.35 -148.97
CA GLN A 342 176.35 -13.79 -148.93
C GLN A 342 175.18 -14.81 -148.97
N VAL A 343 173.96 -14.45 -148.59
CA VAL A 343 172.96 -15.44 -148.09
C VAL A 343 172.30 -16.35 -149.16
N LYS A 344 172.40 -16.03 -150.47
CA LYS A 344 171.62 -16.68 -151.56
C LYS A 344 171.96 -18.15 -151.91
N GLY A 345 172.74 -18.89 -151.10
CA GLY A 345 173.48 -20.07 -151.57
C GLY A 345 173.08 -21.49 -151.13
N LYS A 346 172.25 -21.73 -150.10
CA LYS A 346 172.38 -23.00 -149.32
C LYS A 346 171.13 -23.80 -148.90
N SER A 347 169.96 -23.62 -149.53
CA SER A 347 168.66 -24.13 -149.01
C SER A 347 168.09 -25.42 -149.65
N ALA A 348 168.89 -26.47 -149.93
CA ALA A 348 168.49 -27.52 -150.90
C ALA A 348 168.50 -29.00 -150.47
N GLU A 349 168.93 -29.38 -149.25
CA GLU A 349 169.49 -30.73 -148.99
C GLU A 349 168.66 -31.67 -148.06
N LEU A 350 167.35 -31.43 -147.81
CA LEU A 350 166.67 -31.93 -146.59
C LEU A 350 165.27 -32.58 -146.80
N SER A 351 165.17 -33.85 -147.27
CA SER A 351 163.86 -34.43 -147.70
C SER A 351 163.53 -35.94 -147.47
N GLU A 352 164.43 -36.82 -146.99
CA GLU A 352 164.35 -38.26 -147.39
C GLU A 352 163.67 -39.29 -146.44
N VAL A 353 163.71 -39.18 -145.10
CA VAL A 353 163.83 -40.40 -144.24
C VAL A 353 162.53 -40.96 -143.60
N GLU A 354 161.36 -40.37 -143.80
CA GLU A 354 160.19 -40.52 -142.89
C GLU A 354 159.36 -41.85 -142.97
N LYS A 355 159.83 -42.94 -143.60
CA LYS A 355 158.92 -43.94 -144.22
C LYS A 355 158.77 -45.34 -143.57
N GLN A 356 159.40 -45.69 -142.45
CA GLN A 356 159.66 -47.11 -142.12
C GLN A 356 158.59 -47.94 -141.36
N ILE A 357 158.11 -47.55 -140.16
CA ILE A 357 157.51 -48.53 -139.22
C ILE A 357 156.01 -48.30 -138.92
N SER A 358 155.15 -49.17 -139.48
CA SER A 358 153.68 -49.15 -139.28
C SER A 358 153.03 -50.55 -139.14
N LYS A 359 153.81 -51.62 -138.89
CA LYS A 359 153.47 -52.96 -139.41
C LYS A 359 153.00 -54.07 -138.46
N HIS A 360 153.05 -53.95 -137.13
CA HIS A 360 152.79 -55.09 -136.23
C HIS A 360 151.80 -54.79 -135.07
N ALA A 361 150.57 -54.39 -135.40
CA ALA A 361 149.50 -54.08 -134.43
C ALA A 361 148.14 -54.75 -134.72
N LYS A 362 148.13 -55.88 -135.43
CA LYS A 362 147.01 -56.83 -135.63
C LYS A 362 147.62 -58.25 -135.72
N ALA A 363 146.95 -59.38 -135.45
CA ALA A 363 145.51 -59.63 -135.53
C ALA A 363 145.00 -60.79 -134.63
N ILE A 364 145.48 -60.96 -133.38
CA ILE A 364 144.98 -62.02 -132.48
C ILE A 364 144.46 -61.44 -131.17
N VAL A 365 143.24 -60.91 -131.26
CA VAL A 365 142.26 -60.83 -130.15
C VAL A 365 140.97 -61.59 -130.55
N ASP A 366 140.87 -62.07 -131.81
CA ASP A 366 139.73 -62.75 -132.43
C ASP A 366 139.53 -64.22 -131.97
N MET A 367 140.17 -64.60 -130.86
CA MET A 367 139.91 -65.76 -129.98
C MET A 367 140.20 -65.22 -128.56
N GLU A 368 139.37 -64.38 -127.97
CA GLU A 368 137.89 -64.31 -128.00
C GLU A 368 137.25 -65.57 -127.40
N ASN A 369 136.46 -65.39 -126.34
CA ASN A 369 135.55 -66.37 -125.71
C ASN A 369 136.12 -67.69 -125.13
N ASP A 370 137.26 -68.20 -125.61
CA ASP A 370 137.84 -69.55 -125.42
C ASP A 370 137.34 -70.33 -124.20
N VAL A 371 137.57 -69.77 -123.00
CA VAL A 371 137.16 -70.36 -121.73
C VAL A 371 136.75 -69.22 -120.78
N MET A 372 135.58 -69.32 -120.15
CA MET A 372 135.09 -68.41 -119.08
C MET A 372 135.88 -68.50 -117.74
N ALA A 373 137.17 -68.85 -117.84
CA ALA A 373 138.21 -68.77 -116.82
C ALA A 373 139.48 -68.05 -117.35
N HIS A 374 139.38 -67.34 -118.48
CA HIS A 374 140.43 -66.52 -119.09
C HIS A 374 139.95 -65.08 -119.34
N LEU A 375 140.64 -64.08 -118.76
CA LEU A 375 140.61 -62.64 -119.10
C LEU A 375 139.25 -61.88 -118.90
N SER A 376 139.20 -60.53 -118.81
CA SER A 376 140.19 -59.53 -118.34
C SER A 376 139.52 -58.18 -117.94
N LYS A 377 140.32 -57.23 -117.42
CA LYS A 377 139.96 -55.96 -116.74
C LYS A 377 139.54 -54.77 -117.63
N GLN A 378 138.74 -53.84 -117.05
CA GLN A 378 138.73 -52.36 -117.24
C GLN A 378 138.35 -51.82 -118.65
N THR A 379 138.00 -50.55 -118.91
CA THR A 379 138.34 -49.25 -118.24
C THR A 379 137.17 -48.21 -118.28
N THR A 380 137.41 -46.88 -118.43
CA THR A 380 136.54 -45.81 -117.87
C THR A 380 136.28 -44.54 -118.71
N LEU A 381 135.19 -43.83 -118.37
CA LEU A 381 134.99 -42.34 -118.25
C LEU A 381 134.35 -41.46 -119.37
N LYS A 382 133.49 -40.53 -118.87
CA LYS A 382 132.93 -39.26 -119.43
C LYS A 382 131.80 -39.30 -120.49
N GLN A 383 130.83 -38.37 -120.52
CA GLN A 383 130.22 -37.49 -119.47
C GLN A 383 128.90 -36.86 -120.00
N GLU A 384 127.88 -36.70 -119.15
CA GLU A 384 126.54 -36.16 -119.44
C GLU A 384 126.20 -34.93 -118.55
N SER A 385 125.02 -34.29 -118.55
CA SER A 385 123.98 -33.85 -119.52
C SER A 385 122.68 -33.49 -118.73
N GLN A 386 121.61 -33.05 -119.42
CA GLN A 386 120.22 -32.82 -118.94
C GLN A 386 119.82 -31.50 -118.23
N GLY A 387 118.54 -31.15 -118.43
CA GLY A 387 117.85 -29.98 -117.85
C GLY A 387 116.33 -29.90 -118.11
N VAL A 388 115.73 -30.86 -118.83
CA VAL A 388 114.31 -30.88 -119.26
C VAL A 388 113.37 -31.38 -118.13
N LEU A 389 113.73 -31.13 -116.86
CA LEU A 389 113.08 -31.73 -115.68
C LEU A 389 111.99 -30.86 -115.03
N LEU A 390 111.95 -29.55 -115.31
CA LEU A 390 111.20 -28.58 -114.50
C LEU A 390 109.68 -28.52 -114.73
N GLU A 391 109.17 -29.03 -115.85
CA GLU A 391 107.74 -28.92 -116.17
C GLU A 391 106.91 -30.12 -115.69
N VAL A 392 107.49 -31.33 -115.72
CA VAL A 392 106.87 -32.56 -115.20
C VAL A 392 106.69 -32.51 -113.67
N GLN A 393 107.53 -31.74 -112.97
CA GLN A 393 107.46 -31.53 -111.52
C GLN A 393 106.10 -30.93 -111.11
N LYS A 394 105.70 -29.82 -111.73
CA LYS A 394 104.59 -28.96 -111.29
C LYS A 394 103.22 -29.65 -111.30
N ILE A 395 102.98 -30.58 -112.22
CA ILE A 395 101.71 -31.31 -112.31
C ILE A 395 101.60 -32.40 -111.23
N LYS A 396 102.72 -33.03 -110.84
CA LYS A 396 102.72 -34.01 -109.74
C LYS A 396 102.44 -33.36 -108.38
N ASP A 397 102.95 -32.16 -108.15
CA ASP A 397 102.81 -31.49 -106.86
C ASP A 397 101.38 -30.98 -106.61
N ALA A 398 100.62 -30.64 -107.66
CA ALA A 398 99.21 -30.29 -107.55
C ALA A 398 98.30 -31.48 -107.15
N ILE A 399 98.59 -32.69 -107.64
CA ILE A 399 97.87 -33.91 -107.25
C ILE A 399 98.20 -34.28 -105.80
N ARG A 400 99.50 -34.27 -105.47
CA ARG A 400 99.99 -34.50 -104.09
C ARG A 400 99.37 -33.55 -103.07
N ALA A 401 99.15 -32.29 -103.41
CA ALA A 401 98.51 -31.33 -102.52
C ALA A 401 97.05 -31.71 -102.16
N LYS A 402 96.33 -32.41 -103.05
CA LYS A 402 94.98 -32.90 -102.76
C LYS A 402 94.98 -34.25 -102.04
N GLU A 403 95.92 -35.13 -102.35
CA GLU A 403 96.15 -36.36 -101.55
C GLU A 403 96.57 -36.02 -100.11
N GLN A 404 97.40 -34.98 -99.92
CA GLN A 404 97.73 -34.42 -98.61
C GLN A 404 96.50 -33.85 -97.89
N GLN A 405 95.57 -33.22 -98.60
CA GLN A 405 94.37 -32.65 -97.97
C GLN A 405 93.37 -33.73 -97.53
N VAL A 406 93.25 -34.84 -98.28
CA VAL A 406 92.46 -36.01 -97.85
C VAL A 406 93.12 -36.70 -96.65
N THR A 407 94.42 -36.98 -96.73
CA THR A 407 95.15 -37.60 -95.61
C THR A 407 95.24 -36.70 -94.38
N GLN A 408 95.20 -35.38 -94.51
CA GLN A 408 95.01 -34.45 -93.38
C GLN A 408 93.65 -34.63 -92.71
N MET A 409 92.56 -34.65 -93.47
CA MET A 409 91.20 -34.91 -92.95
C MET A 409 91.09 -36.28 -92.27
N GLU A 410 91.70 -37.32 -92.84
CA GLU A 410 91.74 -38.66 -92.24
C GLU A 410 92.58 -38.68 -90.95
N ASN A 411 93.71 -37.95 -90.90
CA ASN A 411 94.51 -37.79 -89.68
C ASN A 411 93.78 -36.96 -88.61
N GLU A 412 93.00 -35.93 -88.98
CA GLU A 412 92.18 -35.18 -88.01
C GLU A 412 91.04 -36.04 -87.45
N LEU A 413 90.39 -36.85 -88.29
CA LEU A 413 89.34 -37.78 -87.85
C LEU A 413 89.93 -38.90 -86.98
N ALA A 414 91.13 -39.40 -87.31
CA ALA A 414 91.89 -40.31 -86.46
C ALA A 414 92.30 -39.64 -85.14
N ARG A 415 92.72 -38.37 -85.16
CA ARG A 415 93.11 -37.60 -83.97
C ARG A 415 91.93 -37.36 -83.04
N ILE A 416 90.78 -36.92 -83.53
CA ILE A 416 89.54 -36.78 -82.74
C ILE A 416 89.09 -38.14 -82.16
N ARG A 417 89.34 -39.24 -82.88
CA ARG A 417 89.05 -40.61 -82.41
C ARG A 417 90.04 -41.08 -81.36
N VAL A 418 91.31 -40.66 -81.43
CA VAL A 418 92.29 -40.81 -80.35
C VAL A 418 91.90 -39.92 -79.16
N ASP A 419 91.59 -38.64 -79.34
CA ASP A 419 91.22 -37.72 -78.27
C ASP A 419 89.95 -38.17 -77.53
N THR A 420 88.97 -38.78 -78.23
CA THR A 420 87.79 -39.38 -77.58
C THR A 420 88.07 -40.73 -76.92
N LEU A 421 88.98 -41.55 -77.45
CA LEU A 421 89.47 -42.75 -76.75
C LEU A 421 90.34 -42.39 -75.55
N GLN A 422 91.12 -41.32 -75.63
CA GLN A 422 92.00 -40.80 -74.58
C GLN A 422 91.19 -40.08 -73.50
N SER A 423 90.10 -39.39 -73.86
CA SER A 423 89.11 -38.87 -72.90
C SER A 423 88.33 -39.99 -72.20
N LYS A 424 88.00 -41.07 -72.91
CA LYS A 424 87.38 -42.27 -72.31
C LYS A 424 88.36 -43.00 -71.39
N ALA A 425 89.58 -43.25 -71.84
CA ALA A 425 90.65 -43.83 -71.02
C ALA A 425 91.03 -42.92 -69.84
N TYR A 426 90.94 -41.59 -69.99
CA TYR A 426 91.10 -40.65 -68.87
C TYR A 426 89.94 -40.72 -67.89
N ASN A 427 88.70 -40.89 -68.35
CA ASN A 427 87.54 -41.08 -67.47
C ASN A 427 87.48 -42.47 -66.82
N GLU A 428 87.93 -43.53 -67.50
CA GLU A 428 88.13 -44.86 -66.92
C GLU A 428 89.31 -44.84 -65.94
N ALA A 429 90.41 -44.13 -66.26
CA ALA A 429 91.47 -43.86 -65.30
C ALA A 429 90.93 -43.10 -64.09
N LEU A 430 90.14 -42.03 -64.28
CA LEU A 430 89.52 -41.28 -63.19
C LEU A 430 88.60 -42.16 -62.34
N ALA A 431 87.81 -43.04 -62.97
CA ALA A 431 86.96 -44.01 -62.29
C ALA A 431 87.79 -45.05 -61.51
N THR A 432 88.86 -45.60 -62.08
CA THR A 432 89.76 -46.51 -61.34
C THR A 432 90.43 -45.78 -60.18
N THR A 433 90.97 -44.57 -60.39
CA THR A 433 91.52 -43.75 -59.29
C THR A 433 90.47 -43.34 -58.27
N LEU A 434 89.19 -43.20 -58.63
CA LEU A 434 88.11 -43.02 -57.66
C LEU A 434 87.91 -44.31 -56.85
N THR A 435 87.79 -45.48 -57.48
CA THR A 435 87.66 -46.75 -56.73
C THR A 435 88.91 -47.09 -55.92
N ASP A 436 90.09 -46.65 -56.33
CA ASP A 436 91.35 -46.85 -55.61
C ASP A 436 91.54 -45.78 -54.52
N LEU A 437 91.04 -44.56 -54.69
CA LEU A 437 90.91 -43.56 -53.62
C LEU A 437 89.82 -43.96 -52.61
N GLU A 438 88.76 -44.66 -53.03
CA GLU A 438 87.74 -45.24 -52.15
C GLU A 438 88.31 -46.44 -51.38
N LYS A 439 89.08 -47.32 -52.04
CA LYS A 439 89.86 -48.38 -51.36
C LYS A 439 90.92 -47.80 -50.43
N GLU A 440 91.56 -46.70 -50.80
CA GLU A 440 92.45 -45.95 -49.90
C GLU A 440 91.67 -45.27 -48.78
N LEU A 441 90.45 -44.77 -48.99
CA LEU A 441 89.61 -44.24 -47.92
C LEU A 441 89.15 -45.35 -46.97
N GLN A 442 88.87 -46.56 -47.47
CA GLN A 442 88.56 -47.73 -46.63
C GLN A 442 89.81 -48.30 -45.94
N SER A 443 90.97 -48.31 -46.60
CA SER A 443 92.23 -48.76 -45.99
C SER A 443 92.77 -47.74 -44.98
N ARG A 444 92.63 -46.43 -45.25
CA ARG A 444 92.88 -45.35 -44.30
C ARG A 444 91.82 -45.32 -43.20
N SER A 445 90.55 -45.62 -43.45
CA SER A 445 89.53 -45.72 -42.39
C SER A 445 89.77 -46.91 -41.48
N THR A 446 90.05 -48.09 -42.02
CA THR A 446 90.44 -49.27 -41.20
C THR A 446 91.83 -49.10 -40.57
N MET A 447 92.74 -48.31 -41.16
CA MET A 447 93.98 -47.90 -40.50
C MET A 447 93.74 -46.83 -39.43
N ILE A 448 92.75 -45.95 -39.57
CA ILE A 448 92.29 -45.01 -38.53
C ILE A 448 91.59 -45.79 -37.41
N GLU A 449 90.81 -46.84 -37.69
CA GLU A 449 90.26 -47.73 -36.67
C GLU A 449 91.37 -48.48 -35.93
N ARG A 450 92.39 -48.99 -36.65
CA ARG A 450 93.59 -49.59 -36.02
C ARG A 450 94.37 -48.56 -35.22
N MET A 451 94.57 -47.35 -35.75
CA MET A 451 95.24 -46.25 -35.04
C MET A 451 94.39 -45.71 -33.89
N GLN A 452 93.06 -45.82 -33.91
CA GLN A 452 92.18 -45.49 -32.77
C GLN A 452 92.17 -46.61 -31.73
N ALA A 453 92.22 -47.88 -32.14
CA ALA A 453 92.42 -49.01 -31.24
C ALA A 453 93.81 -48.99 -30.60
N ASP A 454 94.83 -48.61 -31.37
CA ASP A 454 96.19 -48.43 -30.87
C ASP A 454 96.37 -47.09 -30.14
N ILE A 455 95.62 -46.02 -30.44
CA ILE A 455 95.53 -44.83 -29.57
C ILE A 455 94.81 -45.17 -28.27
N ARG A 456 93.79 -46.04 -28.26
CA ARG A 456 93.18 -46.54 -27.01
C ARG A 456 94.18 -47.38 -26.22
N ARG A 457 94.87 -48.35 -26.85
CA ARG A 457 95.93 -49.13 -26.21
C ARG A 457 97.11 -48.28 -25.75
N ARG A 458 97.50 -47.26 -26.53
CA ARG A 458 98.55 -46.31 -26.18
C ARG A 458 98.07 -45.31 -25.14
N ASN A 459 96.78 -45.01 -25.02
CA ASN A 459 96.22 -44.27 -23.89
C ASN A 459 96.19 -45.17 -22.65
N ASP A 460 95.83 -46.45 -22.74
CA ASP A 460 95.97 -47.40 -21.62
C ASP A 460 97.45 -47.58 -21.21
N GLU A 461 98.37 -47.56 -22.19
CA GLU A 461 99.82 -47.66 -21.95
C GLU A 461 100.40 -46.32 -21.47
N ILE A 462 99.86 -45.19 -21.91
CA ILE A 462 100.13 -43.85 -21.39
C ILE A 462 99.62 -43.80 -19.96
N ASP A 463 98.36 -44.08 -19.62
CA ASP A 463 97.87 -44.07 -18.22
C ASP A 463 98.70 -44.95 -17.27
N ARG A 464 99.21 -46.10 -17.75
CA ARG A 464 100.18 -46.93 -17.00
C ARG A 464 101.54 -46.24 -16.88
N LYS A 465 102.08 -45.70 -17.99
CA LYS A 465 103.33 -44.92 -18.03
C LYS A 465 103.21 -43.57 -17.35
N GLN A 466 102.02 -42.99 -17.20
CA GLN A 466 101.68 -41.72 -16.57
C GLN A 466 101.73 -41.93 -15.07
N LYS A 467 101.14 -43.01 -14.56
CA LYS A 467 101.34 -43.44 -13.17
C LYS A 467 102.81 -43.76 -12.85
N GLN A 468 103.61 -44.17 -13.84
CA GLN A 468 105.07 -44.28 -13.69
C GLN A 468 105.80 -42.94 -13.88
N LEU A 469 105.27 -42.03 -14.71
CA LEU A 469 105.78 -40.67 -14.94
C LEU A 469 105.47 -39.76 -13.77
N ASP A 470 104.39 -39.98 -13.01
CA ASP A 470 104.06 -39.27 -11.78
C ASP A 470 105.00 -39.75 -10.65
N GLN A 471 105.29 -41.06 -10.59
CA GLN A 471 106.31 -41.62 -9.70
C GLN A 471 107.73 -41.15 -10.05
N LEU A 472 108.05 -40.99 -11.33
CA LEU A 472 109.33 -40.45 -11.79
C LEU A 472 109.39 -38.93 -11.73
N ASN A 473 108.29 -38.21 -11.95
CA ASN A 473 108.19 -36.75 -11.80
C ASN A 473 108.35 -36.36 -10.33
N HIS A 474 107.81 -37.13 -9.38
CA HIS A 474 108.05 -36.88 -7.97
C HIS A 474 109.53 -37.10 -7.57
N GLN A 475 110.31 -37.83 -8.38
CA GLN A 475 111.78 -37.93 -8.28
C GLN A 475 112.50 -36.84 -9.11
N TYR A 476 111.90 -36.39 -10.22
CA TYR A 476 112.44 -35.35 -11.10
C TYR A 476 112.23 -33.92 -10.56
N GLU A 477 111.12 -33.64 -9.86
CA GLU A 477 110.86 -32.39 -9.14
C GLU A 477 111.90 -32.18 -8.03
N GLN A 478 112.32 -33.25 -7.35
CA GLN A 478 113.43 -33.23 -6.38
C GLN A 478 114.79 -32.92 -7.02
N ILE A 479 114.92 -33.00 -8.35
CA ILE A 479 116.15 -32.71 -9.10
C ILE A 479 116.05 -31.35 -9.82
N LEU A 480 114.89 -31.01 -10.39
CA LEU A 480 114.60 -29.71 -11.03
C LEU A 480 114.66 -28.54 -10.04
N ALA A 481 114.28 -28.77 -8.78
CA ALA A 481 114.45 -27.79 -7.71
C ALA A 481 115.92 -27.40 -7.43
N ALA A 482 116.90 -28.16 -7.94
CA ALA A 482 118.32 -27.89 -7.75
C ALA A 482 119.01 -27.18 -8.94
N HIS A 483 118.42 -27.19 -10.15
CA HIS A 483 119.06 -26.69 -11.37
C HIS A 483 118.06 -25.98 -12.32
N SER A 484 117.78 -24.71 -12.07
CA SER A 484 117.07 -23.83 -13.02
C SER A 484 117.48 -22.35 -12.93
N ASP A 485 118.79 -22.09 -12.83
CA ASP A 485 119.39 -20.78 -13.16
C ASP A 485 120.24 -20.93 -14.43
N LEU A 486 120.34 -19.84 -15.21
CA LEU A 486 121.19 -19.67 -16.41
C LEU A 486 120.87 -20.58 -17.62
N HIS A 487 119.98 -20.14 -18.50
CA HIS A 487 120.42 -19.57 -19.79
C HIS A 487 119.31 -18.83 -20.56
N GLY A 488 119.72 -17.81 -21.30
CA GLY A 488 118.94 -17.14 -22.34
C GLY A 488 119.89 -16.61 -23.42
N GLU A 489 119.31 -16.01 -24.47
CA GLU A 489 120.01 -15.45 -25.64
C GLU A 489 120.71 -16.50 -26.56
N HIS A 490 120.89 -16.30 -27.87
CA HIS A 490 120.50 -15.22 -28.79
C HIS A 490 119.74 -15.77 -30.01
N VAL A 491 119.09 -14.89 -30.79
CA VAL A 491 118.34 -15.21 -32.03
C VAL A 491 118.60 -14.10 -33.07
N GLY A 492 118.82 -14.46 -34.34
CA GLY A 492 119.38 -13.58 -35.38
C GLY A 492 118.40 -12.57 -36.00
N PRO A 493 118.86 -11.61 -36.84
CA PRO A 493 118.03 -10.47 -37.30
C PRO A 493 116.85 -10.86 -38.21
N LEU A 494 116.97 -11.89 -39.06
CA LEU A 494 115.84 -12.44 -39.82
C LEU A 494 114.87 -13.21 -38.91
N GLU A 495 115.39 -13.89 -37.90
CA GLU A 495 114.57 -14.56 -36.89
C GLU A 495 113.92 -13.54 -35.95
N ALA A 496 114.48 -12.34 -35.77
CA ALA A 496 113.90 -11.24 -35.02
C ALA A 496 112.75 -10.56 -35.78
N THR A 497 112.82 -10.46 -37.11
CA THR A 497 111.68 -10.01 -37.93
C THR A 497 110.62 -11.10 -38.09
N ILE A 498 111.01 -12.37 -38.17
CA ILE A 498 110.06 -13.49 -38.06
C ILE A 498 109.39 -13.46 -36.67
N ASN A 499 110.12 -13.32 -35.58
CA ASN A 499 109.55 -13.24 -34.24
C ASN A 499 108.68 -11.98 -34.01
N SER A 500 108.99 -10.84 -34.62
CA SER A 500 108.13 -9.65 -34.52
C SER A 500 106.85 -9.81 -35.34
N LEU A 501 106.92 -10.41 -36.53
CA LEU A 501 105.75 -10.78 -37.32
C LEU A 501 104.92 -11.88 -36.65
N SER A 502 105.54 -12.92 -36.09
CA SER A 502 104.85 -13.95 -35.32
C SER A 502 104.20 -13.40 -34.04
N LYS A 503 104.84 -12.44 -33.35
CA LYS A 503 104.21 -11.71 -32.24
C LYS A 503 103.05 -10.82 -32.71
N ALA A 504 103.15 -10.18 -33.87
CA ALA A 504 102.05 -9.39 -34.45
C ALA A 504 100.88 -10.29 -34.89
N ILE A 505 101.16 -11.46 -35.46
CA ILE A 505 100.19 -12.49 -35.83
C ILE A 505 99.53 -13.07 -34.57
N ALA A 506 100.29 -13.39 -33.52
CA ALA A 506 99.74 -13.87 -32.25
C ALA A 506 98.92 -12.81 -31.51
N ALA A 507 99.33 -11.53 -31.57
CA ALA A 507 98.52 -10.43 -31.06
C ALA A 507 97.22 -10.28 -31.84
N LYS A 508 97.24 -10.43 -33.18
CA LYS A 508 96.03 -10.40 -34.01
C LYS A 508 95.17 -11.67 -33.93
N SER A 509 95.73 -12.84 -33.62
CA SER A 509 94.93 -14.03 -33.31
C SER A 509 94.25 -13.89 -31.97
N SER A 510 94.95 -13.40 -30.94
CA SER A 510 94.37 -13.10 -29.62
C SER A 510 93.31 -11.99 -29.68
N GLU A 511 93.52 -10.94 -30.47
CA GLU A 511 92.50 -9.90 -30.74
C GLU A 511 91.27 -10.48 -31.45
N ASN A 512 91.47 -11.38 -32.42
CA ASN A 512 90.39 -12.07 -33.13
C ASN A 512 89.64 -13.07 -32.22
N GLU A 513 90.34 -13.81 -31.36
CA GLU A 513 89.75 -14.69 -30.34
C GLU A 513 88.93 -13.90 -29.32
N ALA A 514 89.43 -12.76 -28.84
CA ALA A 514 88.69 -11.85 -27.96
C ALA A 514 87.44 -11.29 -28.64
N LEU A 515 87.53 -10.88 -29.91
CA LEU A 515 86.38 -10.43 -30.70
C LEU A 515 85.38 -11.56 -30.98
N GLN A 516 85.83 -12.80 -31.15
CA GLN A 516 84.97 -13.97 -31.29
C GLN A 516 84.27 -14.33 -29.97
N GLN A 517 84.96 -14.26 -28.83
CA GLN A 517 84.36 -14.46 -27.50
C GLN A 517 83.31 -13.37 -27.22
N GLU A 518 83.62 -12.11 -27.51
CA GLU A 518 82.68 -10.99 -27.37
C GLU A 518 81.48 -11.12 -28.34
N TRP A 519 81.71 -11.55 -29.58
CA TRP A 519 80.62 -11.85 -30.52
C TRP A 519 79.73 -13.00 -30.02
N ILE A 520 80.31 -14.09 -29.48
CA ILE A 520 79.55 -15.19 -28.87
C ILE A 520 78.77 -14.71 -27.64
N ARG A 521 79.37 -13.84 -26.80
CA ARG A 521 78.68 -13.23 -25.64
C ARG A 521 77.48 -12.41 -26.09
N LEU A 522 77.67 -11.48 -27.01
CA LEU A 522 76.61 -10.63 -27.55
C LEU A 522 75.53 -11.42 -28.31
N GLN A 523 75.90 -12.49 -29.01
CA GLN A 523 74.96 -13.40 -29.67
C GLN A 523 74.16 -14.23 -28.65
N THR A 524 74.78 -14.63 -27.54
CA THR A 524 74.10 -15.33 -26.43
C THR A 524 73.15 -14.39 -25.68
N GLU A 525 73.58 -13.15 -25.43
CA GLU A 525 72.72 -12.11 -24.85
C GLU A 525 71.55 -11.78 -25.77
N LEU A 526 71.77 -11.67 -27.08
CA LEU A 526 70.70 -11.50 -28.08
C LEU A 526 69.70 -12.67 -28.04
N VAL A 527 70.17 -13.91 -27.95
CA VAL A 527 69.29 -15.10 -27.82
C VAL A 527 68.49 -15.04 -26.52
N ASN A 528 69.12 -14.68 -25.39
CA ASN A 528 68.43 -14.51 -24.10
C ASN A 528 67.39 -13.38 -24.14
N TYR A 529 67.67 -12.27 -24.82
CA TYR A 529 66.69 -11.20 -25.06
C TYR A 529 65.55 -11.66 -25.98
N THR A 530 65.80 -12.50 -27.01
CA THR A 530 64.70 -13.06 -27.81
C THR A 530 63.85 -14.07 -27.04
N ASN A 531 64.45 -14.87 -26.16
CA ASN A 531 63.72 -15.82 -25.31
C ASN A 531 62.84 -15.07 -24.31
N THR A 532 63.40 -14.12 -23.56
CA THR A 532 62.62 -13.29 -22.61
C THR A 532 61.56 -12.44 -23.30
N MET A 533 61.79 -11.96 -24.53
CA MET A 533 60.76 -11.30 -25.34
C MET A 533 59.60 -12.26 -25.70
N ASN A 534 59.89 -13.53 -26.00
CA ASN A 534 58.87 -14.54 -26.24
C ASN A 534 58.10 -14.87 -24.94
N ASP A 535 58.79 -15.07 -23.81
CA ASP A 535 58.18 -15.32 -22.51
C ASP A 535 57.22 -14.18 -22.09
N ILE A 536 57.63 -12.92 -22.32
CA ILE A 536 56.81 -11.73 -22.10
C ILE A 536 55.61 -11.69 -23.06
N ASN A 537 55.79 -12.04 -24.33
CA ASN A 537 54.72 -12.07 -25.32
C ASN A 537 53.67 -13.14 -24.99
N ASP A 538 54.10 -14.34 -24.57
CA ASP A 538 53.20 -15.41 -24.13
C ASP A 538 52.47 -15.02 -22.85
N ALA A 539 53.16 -14.38 -21.88
CA ALA A 539 52.52 -13.81 -20.69
C ALA A 539 51.48 -12.71 -21.02
N ILE A 540 51.72 -11.91 -22.07
CA ILE A 540 50.77 -10.92 -22.59
C ILE A 540 49.55 -11.60 -23.23
N LEU A 541 49.73 -12.64 -24.05
CA LEU A 541 48.64 -13.42 -24.62
C LEU A 541 47.79 -14.09 -23.53
N ASP A 542 48.44 -14.66 -22.52
CA ASP A 542 47.78 -15.31 -21.38
C ASP A 542 47.04 -14.29 -20.49
N ALA A 543 47.57 -13.06 -20.36
CA ALA A 543 46.86 -11.94 -19.73
C ALA A 543 45.65 -11.45 -20.55
N GLN A 544 45.73 -11.41 -21.89
CA GLN A 544 44.61 -11.08 -22.77
C GLN A 544 43.50 -12.16 -22.71
N ALA A 545 43.88 -13.43 -22.65
CA ALA A 545 42.95 -14.54 -22.43
C ALA A 545 42.24 -14.41 -21.07
N LYS A 546 42.97 -14.12 -20.00
CA LYS A 546 42.39 -13.87 -18.66
C LYS A 546 41.47 -12.64 -18.66
N ALA A 547 41.85 -11.54 -19.32
CA ALA A 547 41.04 -10.33 -19.42
C ALA A 547 39.73 -10.54 -20.19
N THR A 548 39.76 -11.27 -21.31
CA THR A 548 38.55 -11.58 -22.08
C THR A 548 37.61 -12.53 -21.33
N ILE A 549 38.13 -13.54 -20.62
CA ILE A 549 37.34 -14.39 -19.71
C ILE A 549 36.72 -13.57 -18.58
N LEU A 550 37.46 -12.62 -17.99
CA LEU A 550 36.95 -11.75 -16.94
C LEU A 550 35.87 -10.78 -17.46
N SER A 551 36.00 -10.25 -18.68
CA SER A 551 34.91 -9.48 -19.32
C SER A 551 33.67 -10.35 -19.50
N GLN A 552 33.78 -11.53 -20.10
CA GLN A 552 32.64 -12.42 -20.28
C GLN A 552 31.97 -12.82 -18.95
N LYS A 553 32.75 -13.00 -17.86
CA LYS A 553 32.20 -13.21 -16.51
C LYS A 553 31.46 -11.97 -15.99
N LYS A 554 32.05 -10.77 -16.13
CA LYS A 554 31.41 -9.49 -15.78
C LYS A 554 30.11 -9.29 -16.56
N ASP A 555 30.10 -9.56 -17.86
CA ASP A 555 28.95 -9.33 -18.73
C ASP A 555 27.81 -10.32 -18.41
N ARG A 556 28.12 -11.57 -18.07
CA ARG A 556 27.16 -12.53 -17.50
C ARG A 556 26.59 -12.05 -16.16
N LEU A 557 27.45 -11.66 -15.21
CA LEU A 557 27.02 -11.16 -13.90
C LEU A 557 26.17 -9.88 -14.00
N LEU A 558 26.46 -8.99 -14.96
CA LEU A 558 25.62 -7.82 -15.25
C LEU A 558 24.26 -8.24 -15.83
N GLY A 559 24.24 -9.26 -16.68
CA GLY A 559 23.03 -9.93 -17.14
C GLY A 559 22.19 -10.48 -15.97
N ASP A 560 22.80 -11.29 -15.11
CA ASP A 560 22.16 -11.88 -13.94
C ASP A 560 21.62 -10.82 -12.96
N ILE A 561 22.39 -9.75 -12.70
CA ILE A 561 21.97 -8.60 -11.90
C ILE A 561 20.79 -7.87 -12.57
N SER A 562 20.77 -7.73 -13.90
CA SER A 562 19.66 -7.11 -14.62
C SER A 562 18.38 -7.95 -14.55
N ALA A 563 18.49 -9.27 -14.69
CA ALA A 563 17.39 -10.21 -14.54
C ALA A 563 16.86 -10.23 -13.09
N GLY A 564 17.76 -10.24 -12.09
CA GLY A 564 17.41 -10.10 -10.68
C GLY A 564 16.68 -8.80 -10.37
N ARG A 565 17.11 -7.67 -10.94
CA ARG A 565 16.41 -6.37 -10.83
C ARG A 565 15.01 -6.41 -11.46
N GLN A 566 14.85 -7.05 -12.62
CA GLN A 566 13.53 -7.24 -13.24
C GLN A 566 12.62 -8.15 -12.40
N GLN A 567 13.15 -9.21 -11.79
CA GLN A 567 12.41 -10.07 -10.87
C GLN A 567 11.99 -9.31 -9.60
N ILE A 568 12.89 -8.51 -9.01
CA ILE A 568 12.57 -7.65 -7.85
C ILE A 568 11.46 -6.66 -8.22
N ALA A 569 11.54 -5.98 -9.37
CA ALA A 569 10.49 -5.07 -9.83
C ALA A 569 9.15 -5.80 -10.08
N SER A 570 9.17 -7.03 -10.62
CA SER A 570 7.98 -7.87 -10.78
C SER A 570 7.37 -8.26 -9.43
N LEU A 571 8.19 -8.61 -8.44
CA LEU A 571 7.75 -8.94 -7.08
C LEU A 571 7.23 -7.72 -6.33
N GLN A 572 7.85 -6.54 -6.48
CA GLN A 572 7.33 -5.28 -5.94
C GLN A 572 5.98 -4.91 -6.56
N ASN A 573 5.82 -5.05 -7.88
CA ASN A 573 4.53 -4.82 -8.55
C ASN A 573 3.46 -5.82 -8.09
N LYS A 574 3.81 -7.09 -7.86
CA LYS A 574 2.91 -8.09 -7.25
C LYS A 574 2.55 -7.75 -5.80
N SER A 575 3.51 -7.32 -4.98
CA SER A 575 3.26 -6.87 -3.61
C SER A 575 2.34 -5.66 -3.58
N ASN A 576 2.56 -4.68 -4.46
CA ASN A 576 1.69 -3.51 -4.62
C ASN A 576 0.28 -3.89 -5.05
N ALA A 577 0.13 -4.86 -5.99
CA ALA A 577 -1.16 -5.41 -6.36
C ALA A 577 -1.85 -6.13 -5.18
N MET A 578 -1.11 -6.92 -4.39
CA MET A 578 -1.64 -7.55 -3.18
C MET A 578 -2.01 -6.54 -2.08
N HIS A 579 -1.28 -5.42 -1.94
CA HIS A 579 -1.65 -4.33 -1.03
C HIS A 579 -2.90 -3.56 -1.51
N LEU A 580 -3.07 -3.39 -2.83
CA LEU A 580 -4.29 -2.84 -3.42
C LEU A 580 -5.49 -3.79 -3.23
N GLU A 581 -5.30 -5.09 -3.43
CA GLU A 581 -6.33 -6.10 -3.20
C GLU A 581 -6.67 -6.24 -1.71
N MET A 582 -5.68 -6.24 -0.81
CA MET A 582 -5.89 -6.18 0.64
C MET A 582 -6.63 -4.91 1.06
N LYS A 583 -6.31 -3.75 0.48
CA LYS A 583 -7.12 -2.53 0.67
C LYS A 583 -8.55 -2.72 0.18
N ARG A 584 -8.76 -3.31 -1.00
CA ARG A 584 -10.11 -3.57 -1.54
C ARG A 584 -10.90 -4.50 -0.61
N VAL A 585 -10.31 -5.63 -0.21
CA VAL A 585 -10.90 -6.59 0.73
C VAL A 585 -11.20 -5.93 2.08
N ASN A 586 -10.31 -5.11 2.63
CA ASN A 586 -10.57 -4.38 3.87
C ASN A 586 -11.67 -3.33 3.72
N THR A 587 -11.77 -2.63 2.58
CA THR A 587 -12.91 -1.73 2.31
C THR A 587 -14.22 -2.50 2.14
N GLN A 588 -14.21 -3.66 1.47
CA GLN A 588 -15.38 -4.52 1.31
C GLN A 588 -15.79 -5.14 2.65
N LEU A 589 -14.83 -5.52 3.51
CA LEU A 589 -15.08 -6.01 4.86
C LEU A 589 -15.67 -4.92 5.76
N SER A 590 -15.15 -3.69 5.69
CA SER A 590 -15.71 -2.54 6.41
C SER A 590 -17.14 -2.20 5.93
N GLN A 591 -17.36 -2.17 4.61
CA GLN A 591 -18.70 -2.00 4.02
C GLN A 591 -19.66 -3.11 4.43
N ASN A 592 -19.22 -4.37 4.42
CA ASN A 592 -20.04 -5.52 4.80
C ASN A 592 -20.32 -5.55 6.31
N ASN A 593 -19.37 -5.15 7.15
CA ASN A 593 -19.58 -5.01 8.59
C ASN A 593 -20.54 -3.85 8.91
N GLY A 594 -20.43 -2.73 8.20
CA GLY A 594 -21.40 -1.62 8.30
C GLY A 594 -22.80 -2.04 7.82
N ALA A 595 -22.89 -2.77 6.70
CA ALA A 595 -24.16 -3.34 6.22
C ALA A 595 -24.73 -4.40 7.20
N GLN A 596 -23.88 -5.17 7.87
CA GLN A 596 -24.28 -6.12 8.91
C GLN A 596 -24.75 -5.41 10.18
N GLN A 597 -24.15 -4.27 10.55
CA GLN A 597 -24.65 -3.42 11.64
C GLN A 597 -26.02 -2.84 11.28
N VAL A 598 -26.16 -2.20 10.12
CA VAL A 598 -27.46 -1.68 9.63
C VAL A 598 -28.52 -2.78 9.57
N ALA A 599 -28.18 -3.98 9.06
CA ALA A 599 -29.13 -5.10 9.04
C ALA A 599 -29.46 -5.64 10.45
N SER A 600 -28.54 -5.55 11.41
CA SER A 600 -28.79 -5.91 12.81
C SER A 600 -29.66 -4.86 13.51
N ASP A 601 -29.46 -3.58 13.20
CA ASP A 601 -30.26 -2.47 13.71
C ASP A 601 -31.68 -2.51 13.11
N ASP A 602 -31.81 -2.76 11.80
CA ASP A 602 -33.08 -2.99 11.10
C ASP A 602 -33.83 -4.21 11.68
N VAL A 603 -33.13 -5.31 11.99
CA VAL A 603 -33.72 -6.48 12.65
C VAL A 603 -34.17 -6.15 14.08
N PHE A 604 -33.35 -5.44 14.87
CA PHE A 604 -33.73 -5.02 16.22
C PHE A 604 -34.93 -4.06 16.22
N LEU A 605 -34.96 -3.11 15.30
CA LEU A 605 -36.10 -2.21 15.08
C LEU A 605 -37.35 -3.00 14.67
N LEU A 606 -37.22 -3.94 13.73
CA LEU A 606 -38.33 -4.81 13.30
C LEU A 606 -38.83 -5.72 14.43
N GLU A 607 -37.95 -6.28 15.26
CA GLU A 607 -38.32 -7.04 16.46
C GLU A 607 -39.08 -6.18 17.47
N ASN A 608 -38.60 -4.96 17.73
CA ASN A 608 -39.29 -4.00 18.61
C ASN A 608 -40.68 -3.63 18.05
N ASP A 609 -40.77 -3.35 16.74
CA ASP A 609 -42.02 -3.04 16.06
C ASP A 609 -43.00 -4.23 16.06
N LEU A 610 -42.50 -5.46 15.92
CA LEU A 610 -43.29 -6.68 16.04
C LEU A 610 -43.75 -6.93 17.48
N VAL A 611 -42.90 -6.71 18.49
CA VAL A 611 -43.26 -6.77 19.91
C VAL A 611 -44.33 -5.74 20.23
N ARG A 612 -44.17 -4.50 19.78
CA ARG A 612 -45.15 -3.41 19.94
C ARG A 612 -46.50 -3.76 19.29
N ARG A 613 -46.50 -4.22 18.04
CA ARG A 613 -47.73 -4.68 17.35
C ARG A 613 -48.38 -5.85 18.09
N LEU A 614 -47.58 -6.76 18.66
CA LEU A 614 -48.06 -7.90 19.45
C LEU A 614 -48.63 -7.45 20.80
N GLU A 615 -48.09 -6.41 21.44
CA GLU A 615 -48.72 -5.76 22.60
C GLU A 615 -50.01 -5.04 22.23
N GLU A 616 -50.05 -4.31 21.12
CA GLU A 616 -51.25 -3.64 20.61
C GLU A 616 -52.35 -4.68 20.31
N LYS A 617 -52.02 -5.84 19.72
CA LYS A 617 -52.95 -6.96 19.56
C LYS A 617 -53.33 -7.66 20.86
N LYS A 618 -52.46 -7.72 21.88
CA LYS A 618 -52.84 -8.14 23.24
C LYS A 618 -53.83 -7.15 23.87
N ARG A 619 -53.62 -5.84 23.72
CA ARG A 619 -54.54 -4.79 24.21
C ARG A 619 -55.90 -4.89 23.52
N GLU A 620 -55.93 -5.06 22.19
CA GLU A 620 -57.16 -5.31 21.42
C GLU A 620 -57.88 -6.59 21.89
N ALA A 621 -57.14 -7.69 22.08
CA ALA A 621 -57.72 -8.95 22.56
C ALA A 621 -58.36 -8.79 23.95
N ILE A 622 -57.67 -8.16 24.91
CA ILE A 622 -58.20 -7.89 26.25
C ILE A 622 -59.43 -6.96 26.19
N GLN A 623 -59.46 -5.97 25.27
CA GLN A 623 -60.65 -5.13 25.06
C GLN A 623 -61.83 -5.89 24.46
N LEU A 624 -61.58 -6.84 23.55
CA LEU A 624 -62.61 -7.70 22.97
C LEU A 624 -63.13 -8.72 24.01
N GLU A 625 -62.25 -9.28 24.83
CA GLU A 625 -62.57 -10.20 25.92
C GLU A 625 -63.45 -9.52 26.97
N LYS A 626 -63.09 -8.29 27.40
CA LYS A 626 -63.96 -7.44 28.23
C LYS A 626 -65.31 -7.19 27.60
N LYS A 627 -65.38 -6.78 26.32
CA LYS A 627 -66.66 -6.57 25.61
C LYS A 627 -67.51 -7.85 25.54
N VAL A 628 -66.89 -9.03 25.43
CA VAL A 628 -67.58 -10.32 25.48
C VAL A 628 -68.14 -10.59 26.88
N ASP A 629 -67.39 -10.28 27.94
CA ASP A 629 -67.87 -10.43 29.33
C ASP A 629 -68.92 -9.39 29.71
N ASP A 630 -68.80 -8.13 29.28
CA ASP A 630 -69.84 -7.10 29.40
C ASP A 630 -71.15 -7.55 28.70
N THR A 631 -71.02 -8.20 27.53
CA THR A 631 -72.14 -8.77 26.78
C THR A 631 -72.72 -10.00 27.47
N ARG A 632 -71.89 -10.85 28.10
CA ARG A 632 -72.33 -12.00 28.91
C ARG A 632 -73.07 -11.56 30.16
N GLN A 633 -72.58 -10.52 30.86
CA GLN A 633 -73.24 -9.94 32.01
C GLN A 633 -74.59 -9.32 31.60
N SER A 634 -74.60 -8.47 30.56
CA SER A 634 -75.83 -7.89 30.00
C SER A 634 -76.85 -8.98 29.61
N LYS A 635 -76.40 -10.11 29.04
CA LYS A 635 -77.25 -11.26 28.75
C LYS A 635 -77.77 -11.93 30.04
N SER A 636 -76.94 -12.08 31.06
CA SER A 636 -77.33 -12.63 32.37
C SER A 636 -78.38 -11.75 33.04
N ASP A 637 -78.18 -10.43 33.03
CA ASP A 637 -79.09 -9.45 33.61
C ASP A 637 -80.45 -9.46 32.88
N ILE A 638 -80.44 -9.57 31.55
CA ILE A 638 -81.66 -9.73 30.74
C ILE A 638 -82.36 -11.06 31.05
N VAL A 639 -81.62 -12.16 31.26
CA VAL A 639 -82.21 -13.45 31.67
C VAL A 639 -82.81 -13.37 33.08
N GLU A 640 -82.17 -12.69 34.03
CA GLU A 640 -82.75 -12.48 35.37
C GLU A 640 -83.99 -11.58 35.31
N GLN A 641 -84.00 -10.54 34.46
CA GLN A 641 -85.17 -9.71 34.21
C GLN A 641 -86.32 -10.52 33.60
N ILE A 642 -86.05 -11.42 32.64
CA ILE A 642 -87.05 -12.35 32.09
C ILE A 642 -87.60 -13.26 33.19
N LEU A 643 -86.72 -13.86 34.02
CA LEU A 643 -87.13 -14.68 35.17
C LEU A 643 -87.89 -13.88 36.25
N ALA A 644 -87.70 -12.56 36.34
CA ALA A 644 -88.54 -11.69 37.17
C ALA A 644 -89.92 -11.47 36.54
N CYS A 645 -89.99 -11.16 35.24
CA CYS A 645 -91.25 -11.03 34.52
C CYS A 645 -92.08 -12.33 34.52
N GLU A 646 -91.46 -13.50 34.39
CA GLU A 646 -92.12 -14.80 34.49
C GLU A 646 -92.72 -15.05 35.89
N ARG A 647 -92.01 -14.66 36.95
CA ARG A 647 -92.53 -14.69 38.34
C ARG A 647 -93.72 -13.77 38.52
N ASP A 648 -93.66 -12.55 37.97
CA ASP A 648 -94.78 -11.60 38.01
C ASP A 648 -96.00 -12.10 37.22
N ILE A 649 -95.80 -12.70 36.04
CA ILE A 649 -96.87 -13.33 35.25
C ILE A 649 -97.55 -14.43 36.06
N MET A 650 -96.79 -15.37 36.64
CA MET A 650 -97.30 -16.43 37.50
C MET A 650 -98.09 -15.90 38.71
N PHE A 651 -97.64 -14.79 39.30
CA PHE A 651 -98.33 -14.11 40.41
C PHE A 651 -99.66 -13.48 39.97
N TRP A 652 -99.71 -12.85 38.79
CA TRP A 652 -100.93 -12.28 38.22
C TRP A 652 -101.93 -13.34 37.75
N GLU A 653 -101.47 -14.45 37.16
CA GLU A 653 -102.30 -15.60 36.82
C GLU A 653 -102.95 -16.20 38.08
N ARG A 654 -102.17 -16.38 39.16
CA ARG A 654 -102.70 -16.88 40.43
C ARG A 654 -103.72 -15.92 41.08
N LYS A 655 -103.51 -14.60 40.97
CA LYS A 655 -104.52 -13.60 41.37
C LYS A 655 -105.79 -13.71 40.52
N LEU A 656 -105.68 -13.88 39.21
CA LEU A 656 -106.80 -14.02 38.29
C LEU A 656 -107.61 -15.30 38.59
N GLN A 657 -106.94 -16.40 38.92
CA GLN A 657 -107.58 -17.63 39.36
C GLN A 657 -108.40 -17.41 40.65
N VAL A 658 -107.79 -16.83 41.70
CA VAL A 658 -108.50 -16.52 42.95
C VAL A 658 -109.70 -15.59 42.71
N ALA A 659 -109.58 -14.59 41.83
CA ALA A 659 -110.69 -13.73 41.46
C ALA A 659 -111.87 -14.52 40.85
N ARG A 660 -111.60 -15.43 39.90
CA ARG A 660 -112.63 -16.32 39.31
C ARG A 660 -113.26 -17.25 40.34
N GLU A 661 -112.45 -17.82 41.24
CA GLU A 661 -112.93 -18.67 42.33
C GLU A 661 -113.86 -17.88 43.29
N THR A 662 -113.56 -16.61 43.59
CA THR A 662 -114.45 -15.75 44.37
C THR A 662 -115.70 -15.31 43.61
N GLU A 663 -115.63 -15.11 42.29
CA GLU A 663 -116.80 -14.78 41.45
C GLU A 663 -117.79 -15.95 41.40
N MET A 664 -117.30 -17.18 41.22
CA MET A 664 -118.12 -18.40 41.27
C MET A 664 -118.75 -18.66 42.66
N ALA A 665 -118.17 -18.13 43.73
CA ALA A 665 -118.71 -18.25 45.09
C ALA A 665 -119.81 -17.20 45.43
N LEU A 666 -120.11 -16.27 44.52
CA LEU A 666 -120.97 -15.09 44.77
C LEU A 666 -122.17 -14.98 43.81
N ASP A 667 -122.60 -16.09 43.19
CA ASP A 667 -123.74 -16.15 42.26
C ASP A 667 -125.10 -15.81 42.94
N PRO A 668 -125.80 -14.72 42.54
CA PRO A 668 -127.09 -14.33 43.14
C PRO A 668 -128.33 -15.08 42.61
N THR A 669 -128.20 -16.16 41.82
CA THR A 669 -129.34 -16.84 41.18
C THR A 669 -130.10 -17.81 42.08
N ILE A 670 -129.55 -18.18 43.24
CA ILE A 670 -130.21 -19.09 44.21
C ILE A 670 -131.27 -18.32 45.03
N GLY A 671 -132.54 -18.72 44.95
CA GLY A 671 -133.60 -18.30 45.88
C GLY A 671 -134.85 -17.61 45.30
N ARG A 672 -134.92 -17.31 43.99
CA ARG A 672 -136.04 -16.53 43.42
C ARG A 672 -137.45 -17.17 43.50
N ALA A 673 -137.55 -18.48 43.75
CA ALA A 673 -138.80 -19.24 43.59
C ALA A 673 -139.85 -19.07 44.71
N GLU A 674 -139.48 -18.53 45.87
CA GLU A 674 -140.39 -18.45 47.03
C GLU A 674 -141.16 -17.12 47.11
N ILE A 675 -140.54 -16.02 46.62
CA ILE A 675 -141.07 -14.66 46.72
C ILE A 675 -142.34 -14.45 45.86
N GLU A 676 -142.46 -15.14 44.72
CA GLU A 676 -143.62 -15.01 43.82
C GLU A 676 -144.91 -15.71 44.29
N LYS A 677 -144.86 -16.48 45.39
CA LYS A 677 -146.04 -17.15 45.95
C LYS A 677 -146.82 -16.26 46.93
N MET A 678 -146.12 -15.57 47.84
CA MET A 678 -146.74 -14.75 48.88
C MET A 678 -147.51 -13.53 48.35
N THR A 679 -147.14 -13.01 47.17
CA THR A 679 -147.72 -11.78 46.59
C THR A 679 -149.10 -11.95 45.96
N LYS A 680 -149.59 -13.18 45.79
CA LYS A 680 -150.89 -13.45 45.13
C LYS A 680 -152.07 -13.61 46.09
N GLU A 681 -151.81 -13.87 47.37
CA GLU A 681 -152.85 -14.12 48.38
C GLU A 681 -153.41 -12.82 48.98
N ILE A 682 -152.55 -11.82 49.18
CA ILE A 682 -152.90 -10.52 49.80
C ILE A 682 -153.99 -9.76 49.01
N ASN A 683 -153.92 -9.78 47.67
CA ASN A 683 -154.82 -9.01 46.79
C ASN A 683 -156.31 -9.37 46.89
N PHE A 684 -156.66 -10.54 47.46
CA PHE A 684 -158.07 -10.96 47.56
C PHE A 684 -158.83 -10.37 48.76
N MET A 685 -158.15 -9.97 49.84
CA MET A 685 -158.84 -9.50 51.06
C MET A 685 -159.20 -8.01 51.01
N GLU A 686 -158.43 -7.19 50.31
CA GLU A 686 -158.56 -5.72 50.37
C GLU A 686 -159.87 -5.21 49.72
N GLN A 687 -160.35 -5.88 48.66
CA GLN A 687 -161.53 -5.40 47.91
C GLN A 687 -162.85 -5.49 48.69
N ARG A 688 -162.93 -6.28 49.77
CA ARG A 688 -164.17 -6.45 50.55
C ARG A 688 -164.41 -5.34 51.59
N MET A 689 -163.36 -4.65 52.05
CA MET A 689 -163.46 -3.64 53.12
C MET A 689 -163.96 -2.28 52.60
N ALA A 690 -163.63 -1.92 51.35
CA ALA A 690 -163.71 -0.55 50.84
C ALA A 690 -165.13 -0.01 50.58
N GLN A 691 -166.19 -0.83 50.75
CA GLN A 691 -167.55 -0.53 50.28
C GLN A 691 -168.54 -0.11 51.40
N LEU A 692 -168.26 -0.41 52.67
CA LEU A 692 -169.19 -0.13 53.79
C LEU A 692 -168.91 1.15 54.59
N GLN A 693 -167.73 1.76 54.48
CA GLN A 693 -167.31 2.87 55.36
C GLN A 693 -167.62 4.28 54.84
N ARG A 694 -168.22 4.44 53.66
CA ARG A 694 -168.31 5.75 52.97
C ARG A 694 -169.51 6.61 53.35
N GLU A 695 -170.61 6.00 53.83
CA GLU A 695 -171.88 6.71 53.96
C GLU A 695 -172.11 7.34 55.35
N GLN A 696 -171.44 6.84 56.40
CA GLN A 696 -171.70 7.28 57.79
C GLN A 696 -170.86 8.48 58.26
N LYS A 697 -169.68 8.73 57.66
CA LYS A 697 -168.72 9.72 58.20
C LYS A 697 -168.99 11.18 57.82
N PHE A 698 -169.74 11.42 56.74
CA PHE A 698 -169.83 12.75 56.12
C PHE A 698 -170.47 13.83 57.03
N LEU A 699 -171.42 13.46 57.90
CA LEU A 699 -172.28 14.41 58.62
C LEU A 699 -171.74 14.86 59.99
N ILE A 700 -170.82 14.10 60.61
CA ILE A 700 -170.35 14.36 62.00
C ILE A 700 -169.11 15.28 62.02
N GLU A 701 -168.37 15.32 60.91
CA GLU A 701 -167.08 16.01 60.82
C GLU A 701 -167.15 17.55 60.79
N GLU A 702 -168.34 18.15 60.68
CA GLU A 702 -168.49 19.60 60.48
C GLU A 702 -168.59 20.38 61.81
N MET A 703 -169.36 19.87 62.79
CA MET A 703 -169.58 20.57 64.07
C MET A 703 -168.36 20.61 65.00
N GLN A 704 -167.49 19.59 64.99
CA GLN A 704 -166.36 19.51 65.93
C GLN A 704 -165.25 20.53 65.64
N LYS A 705 -165.10 20.97 64.38
CA LYS A 705 -163.99 21.80 63.90
C LYS A 705 -163.95 23.21 64.50
N LEU A 706 -165.04 23.70 65.09
CA LEU A 706 -165.12 25.04 65.71
C LEU A 706 -164.54 25.09 67.13
N ILE A 707 -164.55 23.98 67.87
CA ILE A 707 -164.14 23.96 69.29
C ILE A 707 -162.61 23.95 69.42
N ASP A 708 -161.95 23.12 68.61
CA ASP A 708 -160.49 22.97 68.62
C ASP A 708 -159.75 24.27 68.22
N HIS A 709 -160.44 25.22 67.60
CA HIS A 709 -159.90 26.56 67.32
C HIS A 709 -159.48 27.32 68.60
N ARG A 710 -160.14 27.06 69.74
CA ARG A 710 -159.82 27.75 71.02
C ARG A 710 -158.47 27.32 71.59
N ASP A 711 -158.12 26.04 71.48
CA ASP A 711 -156.84 25.52 72.00
C ASP A 711 -155.65 25.86 71.09
N VAL A 712 -155.86 25.95 69.77
CA VAL A 712 -154.83 26.36 68.80
C VAL A 712 -154.27 27.76 69.11
N ILE A 713 -155.06 28.64 69.73
CA ILE A 713 -154.61 29.99 70.13
C ILE A 713 -153.61 29.90 71.30
N ARG A 714 -153.86 29.07 72.31
CA ARG A 714 -152.96 28.91 73.47
C ARG A 714 -151.70 28.11 73.13
N THR A 715 -151.78 27.09 72.28
CA THR A 715 -150.60 26.32 71.84
C THR A 715 -149.64 27.16 70.99
N LYS A 716 -150.15 28.11 70.18
CA LYS A 716 -149.31 29.09 69.47
C LYS A 716 -148.48 29.96 70.45
N GLY A 717 -149.04 30.31 71.61
CA GLY A 717 -148.32 31.04 72.66
C GLY A 717 -147.10 30.28 73.20
N LYS A 718 -147.24 28.98 73.51
CA LYS A 718 -146.10 28.14 73.95
C LYS A 718 -145.10 27.87 72.81
N ALA A 719 -145.55 27.73 71.56
CA ALA A 719 -144.67 27.47 70.42
C ALA A 719 -143.71 28.63 70.10
N MET A 720 -144.12 29.89 70.33
CA MET A 720 -143.28 31.06 70.05
C MET A 720 -142.03 31.18 70.94
N SER A 721 -142.04 30.59 72.14
CA SER A 721 -140.93 30.69 73.10
C SER A 721 -139.75 29.75 72.81
N VAL A 722 -139.94 28.72 71.98
CA VAL A 722 -138.95 27.63 71.79
C VAL A 722 -138.17 27.76 70.47
N ALA A 723 -138.70 28.50 69.49
CA ALA A 723 -138.17 28.55 68.13
C ALA A 723 -136.86 29.37 67.94
N MET A 724 -136.28 29.92 69.02
CA MET A 724 -135.21 30.94 68.91
C MET A 724 -133.77 30.40 68.97
N GLN A 725 -133.55 29.08 69.15
CA GLN A 725 -132.20 28.50 69.20
C GLN A 725 -131.97 27.25 68.32
N LYS A 726 -131.16 27.48 67.26
CA LYS A 726 -130.34 26.54 66.46
C LYS A 726 -130.94 25.66 65.34
N ASN A 727 -130.30 25.85 64.17
CA ASN A 727 -129.92 24.89 63.11
C ASN A 727 -130.85 24.56 61.93
N LYS A 728 -130.21 24.45 60.75
CA LYS A 728 -130.78 24.18 59.43
C LYS A 728 -130.33 22.81 58.89
N ARG A 729 -131.20 22.14 58.12
CA ARG A 729 -130.89 21.18 57.04
C ARG A 729 -131.32 21.85 55.71
N GLY A 730 -130.95 21.44 54.50
CA GLY A 730 -130.10 20.38 53.95
C GLY A 730 -130.18 20.47 52.40
N ALA A 731 -129.34 19.77 51.62
CA ALA A 731 -129.28 19.92 50.15
C ALA A 731 -129.28 18.56 49.39
N THR A 732 -129.64 18.59 48.10
CA THR A 732 -130.22 17.44 47.38
C THR A 732 -129.35 16.84 46.27
N ARG A 733 -129.64 15.57 45.94
CA ARG A 733 -128.97 14.65 44.99
C ARG A 733 -128.50 15.25 43.64
N LEU A 734 -129.20 16.25 43.10
CA LEU A 734 -128.87 16.87 41.80
C LEU A 734 -127.55 17.67 41.81
N ALA A 735 -127.04 18.06 42.99
CA ALA A 735 -125.72 18.69 43.10
C ALA A 735 -124.59 17.72 42.72
N VAL A 736 -124.68 16.47 43.20
CA VAL A 736 -123.62 15.45 43.08
C VAL A 736 -123.39 15.06 41.61
N GLU A 737 -124.43 14.94 40.79
CA GLU A 737 -124.27 14.61 39.36
C GLU A 737 -123.65 15.77 38.55
N LYS A 738 -123.94 17.03 38.91
CA LYS A 738 -123.28 18.20 38.30
C LYS A 738 -121.81 18.31 38.71
N GLU A 739 -121.49 17.95 39.94
CA GLU A 739 -120.11 17.91 40.44
C GLU A 739 -119.31 16.78 39.78
N ASN A 740 -119.88 15.57 39.68
CA ASN A 740 -119.23 14.42 39.05
C ASN A 740 -119.02 14.63 37.53
N THR A 741 -119.99 15.20 36.82
CA THR A 741 -119.84 15.55 35.39
C THR A 741 -118.89 16.73 35.14
N ARG A 742 -118.76 17.65 36.10
CA ARG A 742 -117.70 18.68 36.10
C ARG A 742 -116.32 18.04 36.29
N LEU A 743 -116.14 17.20 37.31
CA LEU A 743 -114.89 16.49 37.57
C LEU A 743 -114.47 15.61 36.39
N PHE A 744 -115.40 14.93 35.71
CA PHE A 744 -115.08 14.13 34.53
C PHE A 744 -114.62 14.97 33.33
N LYS A 745 -115.17 16.20 33.18
CA LYS A 745 -114.70 17.17 32.17
C LYS A 745 -113.34 17.76 32.55
N GLU A 746 -113.13 18.13 33.81
CA GLU A 746 -111.84 18.62 34.31
C GLU A 746 -110.75 17.53 34.21
N LEU A 747 -111.07 16.26 34.48
CA LEU A 747 -110.17 15.11 34.32
C LEU A 747 -109.80 14.86 32.84
N ASN A 748 -110.77 14.91 31.91
CA ASN A 748 -110.46 14.76 30.49
C ASN A 748 -109.76 16.00 29.90
N ALA A 749 -110.03 17.20 30.40
CA ALA A 749 -109.26 18.40 30.08
C ALA A 749 -107.81 18.24 30.58
N LYS A 750 -107.59 17.79 31.82
CA LYS A 750 -106.25 17.50 32.37
C LYS A 750 -105.54 16.37 31.62
N ARG A 751 -106.24 15.34 31.13
CA ARG A 751 -105.67 14.31 30.25
C ARG A 751 -105.29 14.85 28.86
N GLN A 752 -106.07 15.76 28.28
CA GLN A 752 -105.68 16.45 27.04
C GLN A 752 -104.54 17.44 27.25
N GLU A 753 -104.52 18.21 28.35
CA GLU A 753 -103.37 19.04 28.74
C GLU A 753 -102.12 18.17 28.95
N SER A 754 -102.25 17.04 29.65
CA SER A 754 -101.13 16.11 29.86
C SER A 754 -100.58 15.59 28.54
N ARG A 755 -101.44 15.13 27.61
CA ARG A 755 -100.99 14.67 26.27
C ARG A 755 -100.45 15.80 25.38
N LYS A 756 -100.94 17.03 25.54
CA LYS A 756 -100.37 18.22 24.87
C LYS A 756 -99.00 18.58 25.46
N LYS A 757 -98.85 18.54 26.79
CA LYS A 757 -97.56 18.74 27.46
C LYS A 757 -96.57 17.61 27.15
N GLU A 758 -97.02 16.38 27.08
CA GLU A 758 -96.21 15.21 26.70
C GLU A 758 -95.74 15.28 25.24
N LYS A 759 -96.58 15.79 24.32
CA LYS A 759 -96.15 16.17 22.96
C LYS A 759 -95.15 17.31 22.99
N LEU A 760 -95.46 18.43 23.65
CA LEU A 760 -94.57 19.58 23.76
C LEU A 760 -93.23 19.23 24.44
N ILE A 761 -93.20 18.26 25.35
CA ILE A 761 -91.99 17.74 25.97
C ILE A 761 -91.20 16.88 24.98
N LYS A 762 -91.84 16.04 24.16
CA LYS A 762 -91.15 15.30 23.08
C LYS A 762 -90.64 16.22 21.97
N GLU A 763 -91.44 17.22 21.61
CA GLU A 763 -91.09 18.25 20.64
C GLU A 763 -89.91 19.08 21.20
N SER A 764 -89.99 19.57 22.45
CA SER A 764 -88.87 20.29 23.10
C SER A 764 -87.64 19.41 23.39
N LEU A 765 -87.80 18.09 23.60
CA LEU A 765 -86.67 17.17 23.71
C LEU A 765 -85.99 16.96 22.35
N SER A 766 -86.75 16.83 21.26
CA SER A 766 -86.16 16.76 19.90
C SER A 766 -85.52 18.09 19.48
N GLU A 767 -86.06 19.23 19.94
CA GLU A 767 -85.42 20.55 19.79
C GLU A 767 -84.20 20.69 20.71
N MET A 768 -84.19 20.09 21.91
CA MET A 768 -83.04 20.08 22.82
C MET A 768 -81.92 19.16 22.32
N GLU A 769 -82.24 17.98 21.77
CA GLU A 769 -81.28 17.10 21.09
C GLU A 769 -80.70 17.78 19.84
N ARG A 770 -81.55 18.48 19.07
CA ARG A 770 -81.10 19.26 17.91
C ARG A 770 -80.22 20.45 18.33
N THR A 771 -80.62 21.22 19.32
CA THR A 771 -79.81 22.36 19.80
C THR A 771 -78.56 21.89 20.54
N ALA A 772 -78.54 20.72 21.18
CA ALA A 772 -77.31 20.08 21.65
C ALA A 772 -76.39 19.72 20.48
N ALA A 773 -76.90 19.05 19.44
CA ALA A 773 -76.10 18.73 18.25
C ALA A 773 -75.67 19.96 17.41
N GLU A 774 -76.37 21.09 17.53
CA GLU A 774 -75.95 22.39 16.98
C GLU A 774 -74.93 23.08 17.90
N VAL A 775 -75.09 23.00 19.23
CA VAL A 775 -74.12 23.48 20.21
C VAL A 775 -72.81 22.72 20.09
N ASP A 776 -72.81 21.39 20.06
CA ASP A 776 -71.62 20.54 19.88
C ASP A 776 -70.87 20.90 18.58
N ARG A 777 -71.60 21.21 17.50
CA ARG A 777 -70.99 21.71 16.26
C ARG A 777 -70.40 23.10 16.43
N THR A 778 -71.17 24.07 16.94
CA THR A 778 -70.63 25.41 17.18
C THR A 778 -69.49 25.42 18.19
N GLN A 779 -69.45 24.48 19.13
CA GLN A 779 -68.38 24.34 20.11
C GLN A 779 -67.15 23.66 19.50
N HIS A 780 -67.33 22.75 18.54
CA HIS A 780 -66.22 22.24 17.72
C HIS A 780 -65.69 23.30 16.74
N ASP A 781 -66.57 24.08 16.10
CA ASP A 781 -66.22 25.21 15.24
C ASP A 781 -65.52 26.31 16.06
N ILE A 782 -65.98 26.59 17.29
CA ILE A 782 -65.31 27.48 18.26
C ILE A 782 -63.94 26.91 18.63
N GLN A 783 -63.80 25.62 18.94
CA GLN A 783 -62.49 25.02 19.24
C GLN A 783 -61.53 25.09 18.04
N GLN A 784 -62.02 24.94 16.81
CA GLN A 784 -61.20 25.13 15.60
C GLN A 784 -60.82 26.61 15.40
N LEU A 785 -61.72 27.54 15.70
CA LEU A 785 -61.45 28.99 15.64
C LEU A 785 -60.54 29.45 16.79
N GLU A 786 -60.66 28.87 17.99
CA GLU A 786 -59.78 29.09 19.14
C GLU A 786 -58.38 28.60 18.83
N GLY A 787 -58.22 27.38 18.28
CA GLY A 787 -56.93 26.89 17.79
C GLY A 787 -56.34 27.77 16.68
N GLN A 788 -57.15 28.23 15.73
CA GLN A 788 -56.70 29.20 14.71
C GLN A 788 -56.34 30.57 15.31
N ILE A 789 -57.02 31.00 16.37
CA ILE A 789 -56.72 32.24 17.10
C ILE A 789 -55.44 32.06 17.91
N GLU A 790 -55.18 30.91 18.53
CA GLU A 790 -53.92 30.59 19.20
C GLU A 790 -52.76 30.53 18.21
N ASP A 791 -52.91 29.86 17.05
CA ASP A 791 -51.93 29.85 15.97
C ASP A 791 -51.64 31.27 15.44
N LEU A 792 -52.68 32.10 15.25
CA LEU A 792 -52.52 33.48 14.81
C LEU A 792 -51.95 34.39 15.91
N GLN A 793 -52.27 34.16 17.19
CA GLN A 793 -51.65 34.87 18.32
C GLN A 793 -50.19 34.49 18.47
N ALA A 794 -49.83 33.22 18.29
CA ALA A 794 -48.43 32.76 18.27
C ALA A 794 -47.65 33.38 17.09
N GLN A 795 -48.26 33.45 15.90
CA GLN A 795 -47.67 34.14 14.74
C GLN A 795 -47.53 35.65 14.97
N ILE A 796 -48.53 36.30 15.58
CA ILE A 796 -48.46 37.73 15.94
C ILE A 796 -47.40 37.98 17.01
N ALA A 797 -47.30 37.14 18.04
CA ALA A 797 -46.29 37.24 19.09
C ALA A 797 -44.88 37.02 18.53
N ALA A 798 -44.69 36.04 17.64
CA ALA A 798 -43.44 35.83 16.92
C ALA A 798 -43.07 37.04 16.05
N ALA A 799 -44.01 37.58 15.27
CA ALA A 799 -43.80 38.77 14.44
C ALA A 799 -43.56 40.05 15.27
N GLN A 800 -44.18 40.17 16.45
CA GLN A 800 -43.90 41.24 17.41
C GLN A 800 -42.48 41.10 17.96
N LYS A 801 -42.08 39.90 18.40
CA LYS A 801 -40.73 39.61 18.91
C LYS A 801 -39.64 39.82 17.86
N GLU A 802 -39.89 39.50 16.58
CA GLU A 802 -39.00 39.86 15.48
C GLU A 802 -38.98 41.36 15.18
N ARG A 803 -40.14 42.04 15.21
CA ARG A 803 -40.21 43.50 15.03
C ARG A 803 -39.47 44.23 16.14
N GLU A 804 -39.62 43.82 17.39
CA GLU A 804 -38.95 44.39 18.56
C GLU A 804 -37.44 44.18 18.45
N ARG A 805 -36.98 42.95 18.16
CA ARG A 805 -35.57 42.67 17.83
C ARG A 805 -35.04 43.56 16.71
N ALA A 806 -35.81 43.77 15.64
CA ALA A 806 -35.41 44.64 14.53
C ALA A 806 -35.42 46.14 14.91
N GLU A 807 -36.31 46.58 15.80
CA GLU A 807 -36.32 47.94 16.35
C GLU A 807 -35.19 48.18 17.36
N ASP A 808 -34.81 47.18 18.16
CA ASP A 808 -33.65 47.19 19.05
C ASP A 808 -32.34 47.16 18.27
N GLU A 809 -32.21 46.29 17.28
CA GLU A 809 -31.04 46.23 16.39
C GLU A 809 -30.90 47.54 15.58
N LYS A 810 -32.02 48.15 15.17
CA LYS A 810 -32.05 49.48 14.56
C LYS A 810 -31.66 50.57 15.55
N ARG A 811 -32.13 50.55 16.80
CA ARG A 811 -31.73 51.49 17.86
C ARG A 811 -30.24 51.36 18.17
N LEU A 812 -29.71 50.14 18.28
CA LEU A 812 -28.28 49.87 18.45
C LEU A 812 -27.46 50.38 17.25
N ARG A 813 -27.89 50.11 16.01
CA ARG A 813 -27.24 50.67 14.81
C ARG A 813 -27.31 52.20 14.76
N GLN A 814 -28.41 52.82 15.21
CA GLN A 814 -28.54 54.28 15.29
C GLN A 814 -27.64 54.88 16.38
N SER A 815 -27.55 54.25 17.56
CA SER A 815 -26.61 54.65 18.63
C SER A 815 -25.16 54.53 18.14
N ASN A 816 -24.80 53.42 17.52
CA ASN A 816 -23.46 53.22 16.97
C ASN A 816 -23.15 54.22 15.84
N LEU A 817 -24.10 54.51 14.94
CA LEU A 817 -23.95 55.55 13.92
C LEU A 817 -23.80 56.95 14.54
N GLN A 818 -24.50 57.22 15.63
CA GLN A 818 -24.42 58.49 16.36
C GLN A 818 -23.05 58.61 17.06
N HIS A 819 -22.57 57.58 17.74
CA HIS A 819 -21.23 57.55 18.34
C HIS A 819 -20.10 57.64 17.32
N LEU A 820 -20.26 57.03 16.14
CA LEU A 820 -19.31 57.21 15.03
C LEU A 820 -19.28 58.67 14.53
N LYS A 821 -20.43 59.34 14.41
CA LYS A 821 -20.50 60.78 14.06
C LYS A 821 -19.98 61.71 15.17
N GLU A 822 -20.22 61.37 16.42
CA GLU A 822 -19.62 62.04 17.59
C GLU A 822 -18.08 61.87 17.58
N GLY A 823 -17.59 60.73 17.06
CA GLY A 823 -16.17 60.47 16.80
C GLY A 823 -15.61 61.31 15.64
N GLU A 824 -16.31 61.37 14.50
CA GLU A 824 -15.94 62.22 13.35
C GLU A 824 -15.90 63.71 13.72
N THR A 825 -16.75 64.16 14.64
CA THR A 825 -16.77 65.53 15.17
C THR A 825 -15.84 65.76 16.38
N GLY A 826 -15.10 64.73 16.83
CA GLY A 826 -14.15 64.82 17.94
C GLY A 826 -14.79 65.08 19.32
N THR A 827 -16.09 64.84 19.47
CA THR A 827 -16.87 65.09 20.69
C THR A 827 -17.23 63.82 21.47
N TYR A 828 -17.01 62.64 20.89
CA TYR A 828 -17.25 61.35 21.55
C TYR A 828 -16.39 61.17 22.81
N ARG A 829 -17.05 60.86 23.93
CA ARG A 829 -16.38 60.36 25.15
C ARG A 829 -16.53 58.85 25.20
N LEU A 830 -15.41 58.14 25.36
CA LEU A 830 -15.43 56.73 25.75
C LEU A 830 -16.11 56.61 27.12
N SER A 831 -17.04 55.65 27.27
CA SER A 831 -17.70 55.39 28.56
C SER A 831 -16.82 54.63 29.56
N CYS A 832 -15.74 54.00 29.10
CA CYS A 832 -14.65 53.45 29.92
C CYS A 832 -13.33 53.48 29.13
N TYR A 833 -12.20 53.62 29.81
CA TYR A 833 -10.89 53.47 29.18
C TYR A 833 -10.50 51.97 29.09
N PRO A 834 -9.60 51.56 28.19
CA PRO A 834 -9.26 50.14 27.99
C PRO A 834 -8.77 49.41 29.25
N GLU A 835 -8.13 50.13 30.18
CA GLU A 835 -7.63 49.59 31.46
C GLU A 835 -8.75 49.38 32.50
N GLU A 836 -9.83 50.16 32.43
CA GLU A 836 -10.99 50.10 33.34
C GLU A 836 -12.12 49.22 32.77
N SER A 837 -12.06 48.89 31.48
CA SER A 837 -13.09 48.10 30.78
C SER A 837 -13.36 46.77 31.47
N ALA A 838 -12.31 46.04 31.88
CA ALA A 838 -12.45 44.75 32.55
C ALA A 838 -13.12 44.84 33.94
N THR A 839 -12.94 45.94 34.67
CA THR A 839 -13.59 46.15 35.97
C THR A 839 -15.06 46.55 35.82
N GLU A 840 -15.39 47.40 34.84
CA GLU A 840 -16.77 47.82 34.65
C GLU A 840 -17.62 46.76 33.92
N THR A 841 -17.03 45.92 33.05
CA THR A 841 -17.73 44.71 32.56
C THR A 841 -17.96 43.70 33.67
N ALA A 842 -16.99 43.45 34.56
CA ALA A 842 -17.19 42.57 35.71
C ALA A 842 -18.32 43.07 36.62
N ARG A 843 -18.38 44.38 36.88
CA ARG A 843 -19.45 45.03 37.64
C ARG A 843 -20.83 44.93 36.96
N LEU A 844 -20.88 45.10 35.63
CA LEU A 844 -22.11 44.93 34.85
C LEU A 844 -22.55 43.46 34.81
N GLU A 845 -21.63 42.51 34.71
CA GLU A 845 -21.93 41.07 34.83
C GLU A 845 -22.43 40.71 36.24
N GLU A 846 -21.86 41.28 37.29
CA GLU A 846 -22.30 41.05 38.67
C GLU A 846 -23.71 41.60 38.91
N GLY A 847 -24.01 42.79 38.38
CA GLY A 847 -25.38 43.32 38.30
C GLY A 847 -26.32 42.44 37.47
N ARG A 848 -25.87 41.90 36.34
CA ARG A 848 -26.65 40.98 35.49
C ARG A 848 -26.97 39.68 36.22
N ARG A 849 -25.99 39.10 36.93
CA ARG A 849 -26.17 37.90 37.77
C ARG A 849 -27.13 38.18 38.93
N ALA A 850 -27.05 39.34 39.57
CA ALA A 850 -28.02 39.73 40.61
C ALA A 850 -29.46 39.81 40.07
N VAL A 851 -29.67 40.38 38.88
CA VAL A 851 -30.99 40.41 38.23
C VAL A 851 -31.47 39.02 37.84
N VAL A 852 -30.60 38.16 37.28
CA VAL A 852 -30.96 36.77 36.95
C VAL A 852 -31.33 35.97 38.20
N ASN A 853 -30.58 36.12 39.30
CA ASN A 853 -30.91 35.47 40.58
C ASN A 853 -32.27 35.93 41.11
N ILE A 854 -32.58 37.23 41.06
CA ILE A 854 -33.89 37.76 41.46
C ILE A 854 -35.02 37.20 40.59
N ILE A 855 -34.80 37.01 39.28
CA ILE A 855 -35.78 36.39 38.38
C ILE A 855 -35.95 34.88 38.71
N GLN A 856 -34.89 34.17 39.10
CA GLN A 856 -35.00 32.78 39.57
C GLN A 856 -35.74 32.69 40.91
N GLU A 857 -35.44 33.54 41.89
CA GLU A 857 -36.17 33.60 43.17
C GLU A 857 -37.67 33.92 42.96
N LEU A 858 -38.01 34.79 41.99
CA LEU A 858 -39.39 35.07 41.61
C LEU A 858 -40.07 33.90 40.89
N ALA A 859 -39.35 33.15 40.06
CA ALA A 859 -39.88 31.96 39.39
C ALA A 859 -40.09 30.78 40.37
N GLU A 860 -39.25 30.66 41.40
CA GLU A 860 -39.44 29.69 42.50
C GLU A 860 -40.61 30.08 43.42
N GLN A 861 -40.83 31.37 43.66
CA GLN A 861 -41.95 31.87 44.48
C GLN A 861 -43.30 31.87 43.75
N PHE A 862 -43.31 32.03 42.41
CA PHE A 862 -44.53 32.10 41.60
C PHE A 862 -44.44 31.21 40.34
N PRO A 863 -44.63 29.88 40.47
CA PRO A 863 -44.49 28.93 39.36
C PRO A 863 -45.36 29.26 38.14
N ASP A 864 -46.56 29.80 38.35
CA ASP A 864 -47.52 30.14 37.29
C ASP A 864 -47.01 31.26 36.35
N LEU A 865 -46.01 32.05 36.78
CA LEU A 865 -45.38 33.12 36.00
C LEU A 865 -44.06 32.69 35.35
N ALA A 866 -43.58 31.47 35.61
CA ALA A 866 -42.31 30.95 35.09
C ALA A 866 -42.11 31.11 33.57
N PRO A 867 -43.08 30.82 32.66
CA PRO A 867 -42.84 30.98 31.22
C PRO A 867 -42.62 32.44 30.80
N SER A 868 -43.35 33.38 31.39
CA SER A 868 -43.18 34.82 31.11
C SER A 868 -41.88 35.38 31.72
N LEU A 869 -41.46 34.86 32.87
CA LEU A 869 -40.18 35.21 33.49
C LEU A 869 -38.98 34.63 32.72
N GLN A 870 -39.10 33.41 32.17
CA GLN A 870 -38.07 32.84 31.29
C GLN A 870 -37.84 33.71 30.06
N ASP A 871 -38.89 34.22 29.43
CA ASP A 871 -38.75 35.03 28.22
C ASP A 871 -37.97 36.34 28.48
N LEU A 872 -38.16 36.95 29.66
CA LEU A 872 -37.35 38.07 30.15
C LEU A 872 -35.87 37.70 30.32
N THR A 873 -35.54 36.50 30.82
CA THR A 873 -34.12 36.05 30.91
C THR A 873 -33.45 35.86 29.55
N THR A 874 -34.21 35.70 28.46
CA THR A 874 -33.63 35.59 27.10
C THR A 874 -33.33 36.93 26.44
N SER A 875 -33.70 38.05 27.07
CA SER A 875 -33.52 39.42 26.56
C SER A 875 -32.49 40.24 27.35
N ILE A 876 -31.69 39.59 28.21
CA ILE A 876 -30.73 40.20 29.16
C ILE A 876 -29.33 39.61 28.94
#